data_AF-A0A349A4F9-F1
#
_entry.id   AF-A0A349A4F9-F1
#
_cell.length_a   1.000
_cell.length_b   1.000
_cell.length_c   1.000
_cell.angle_alpha   90.00
_cell.angle_beta   90.00
_cell.angle_gamma   90.00
#
_symmetry.space_group_name_H-M   'P 1'
#
loop_
_entity.id
_entity.type
_entity.pdbx_description
1 polymer ?
#
loop_
_entity_poly.entity_id
_entity_poly.type
_entity_poly.pdbx_seq_one_letter_code
_entity_poly.pdbx_strand_id
1 'polypeptide(L)'
;MEIPRHFEFFCPIRIFSGSRALEHLPGELRALNASRPLVLATQGTADRGLTRILVKAFADSGMSLGLHEAAPESPDAAWIARVKRLCAEHRHDALLVMGDGPLVTAAKILNIAVSIGPEADLAAAAGENRLTRPLLPFVVIPTGIDCETVAFPTAALGPWTFSSPALMAALVALDPRTIRPGDAGRDAAALSVARAHAARVIAAAPRNPVGEAYARAGLALLDRYGAGAGKGNRRTRWALANGVLLAGCAHAQAEPAGPDAAEAAFPGDPAAADAPPSPLPGYYEFLNGGRIVAGHDALERIPAILAQLGAKNPLIVTDRGVAGAGLVEVVRNALRDALTLETIADDVPVDSDLKAVRRIAELYRQRHCDSFIAIGGGSVMDTAKGVNIVVSENARDLMAYSGVGAIRSRLRPLIAVPTTSGTGSEVTQAAVIKDHEKHYKMAFISPFLLPDAAVLDPRMTLTLPPAVTAQTAMDALTHAMEAYTCLAKNPLSDAFARAAVALIGRHLLPVMRNPADGTGRLALAIASNLAGVAFSNSMVGMVHCLGHATGSACGVPHGVCMAILLPYGLEYNLHKTGRWTAELLLPLAGRVVCDATPPEARAAKVVALVRQLNQDLHDASQGQHPRTLKEVVDRGLNPMIPRERLPEIVAAARCDGAIFYNPEEMD
;
A
#
# COMPACT_ATOMS: atom_id res chain seq x y z
N MET A 1 0.01 19.26 2.43
CA MET A 1 0.88 18.15 1.99
C MET A 1 1.55 18.61 0.71
N GLU A 2 2.82 18.95 0.77
CA GLU A 2 3.61 19.11 -0.45
C GLU A 2 3.85 17.70 -1.02
N ILE A 3 3.40 17.46 -2.26
CA ILE A 3 3.72 16.22 -2.97
C ILE A 3 5.16 16.38 -3.48
N PRO A 4 6.12 15.51 -3.10
CA PRO A 4 7.48 15.61 -3.60
C PRO A 4 7.50 15.48 -5.13
N ARG A 5 8.50 16.06 -5.80
CA ARG A 5 8.60 16.02 -7.27
C ARG A 5 8.45 14.60 -7.84
N HIS A 6 9.03 13.61 -7.18
CA HIS A 6 8.73 12.20 -7.37
C HIS A 6 9.00 11.42 -6.08
N PHE A 7 8.29 10.30 -5.87
CA PHE A 7 8.60 9.33 -4.83
C PHE A 7 8.43 7.90 -5.34
N GLU A 8 9.21 6.99 -4.77
CA GLU A 8 9.08 5.55 -4.97
C GLU A 8 8.64 4.91 -3.66
N PHE A 9 7.55 4.15 -3.70
CA PHE A 9 7.10 3.32 -2.60
C PHE A 9 7.18 1.85 -3.01
N PHE A 10 7.84 1.05 -2.18
CA PHE A 10 7.98 -0.38 -2.40
C PHE A 10 7.73 -1.13 -1.09
N CYS A 11 6.62 -1.87 -1.03
CA CYS A 11 6.27 -2.70 0.13
C CYS A 11 5.95 -4.13 -0.32
N PRO A 12 6.94 -4.94 -0.72
CA PRO A 12 6.74 -6.28 -1.28
C PRO A 12 6.37 -7.31 -0.19
N ILE A 13 5.53 -6.95 0.77
CA ILE A 13 5.23 -7.75 1.95
C ILE A 13 3.76 -8.16 1.88
N ARG A 14 3.53 -9.48 1.83
CA ARG A 14 2.23 -10.05 2.20
C ARG A 14 2.18 -10.16 3.73
N ILE A 15 1.17 -9.58 4.33
CA ILE A 15 0.96 -9.56 5.78
C ILE A 15 -0.19 -10.51 6.10
N PHE A 16 0.08 -11.44 7.01
CA PHE A 16 -0.93 -12.29 7.65
C PHE A 16 -1.02 -11.84 9.10
N SER A 17 -2.22 -11.51 9.57
CA SER A 17 -2.44 -11.07 10.94
C SER A 17 -3.68 -11.74 11.52
N GLY A 18 -3.67 -12.00 12.82
CA GLY A 18 -4.77 -12.65 13.53
C GLY A 18 -4.45 -14.02 14.14
N SER A 19 -5.40 -14.58 14.87
CA SER A 19 -5.21 -15.79 15.69
C SER A 19 -4.92 -17.06 14.88
N ARG A 20 -5.28 -17.07 13.59
CA ARG A 20 -5.11 -18.19 12.67
C ARG A 20 -4.00 -17.97 11.64
N ALA A 21 -3.24 -16.87 11.71
CA ALA A 21 -2.27 -16.49 10.67
C ALA A 21 -1.25 -17.59 10.35
N LEU A 22 -0.80 -18.34 11.36
CA LEU A 22 0.16 -19.43 11.16
C LEU A 22 -0.44 -20.65 10.44
N GLU A 23 -1.76 -20.89 10.56
CA GLU A 23 -2.45 -22.03 9.93
C GLU A 23 -2.52 -21.91 8.41
N HIS A 24 -2.52 -20.68 7.88
CA HIS A 24 -2.57 -20.42 6.44
C HIS A 24 -1.19 -20.52 5.77
N LEU A 25 -0.12 -20.42 6.55
CA LEU A 25 1.25 -20.36 6.04
C LEU A 25 1.67 -21.57 5.17
N PRO A 26 1.29 -22.82 5.47
CA PRO A 26 1.61 -23.93 4.58
C PRO A 26 0.93 -23.84 3.21
N GLY A 27 -0.32 -23.35 3.15
CA GLY A 27 -1.02 -23.14 1.89
C GLY A 27 -0.31 -22.10 1.01
N GLU A 28 0.15 -21.02 1.65
CA GLU A 28 0.89 -19.93 1.03
C GLU A 28 2.24 -20.35 0.48
N LEU A 29 3.02 -21.10 1.26
CA LEU A 29 4.28 -21.66 0.80
C LEU A 29 4.06 -22.64 -0.37
N ARG A 30 2.97 -23.43 -0.34
CA ARG A 30 2.63 -24.33 -1.43
C ARG A 30 2.28 -23.57 -2.71
N ALA A 31 1.56 -22.46 -2.60
CA ALA A 31 1.27 -21.58 -3.74
C ALA A 31 2.54 -20.96 -4.33
N LEU A 32 3.61 -20.84 -3.53
CA LEU A 32 4.95 -20.42 -3.96
C LEU A 32 5.86 -21.60 -4.37
N ASN A 33 5.31 -22.81 -4.53
CA ASN A 33 6.04 -24.04 -4.85
C ASN A 33 7.12 -24.43 -3.82
N ALA A 34 6.99 -24.01 -2.56
CA ALA A 34 7.83 -24.43 -1.47
C ALA A 34 7.23 -25.63 -0.72
N SER A 35 8.10 -26.55 -0.29
CA SER A 35 7.75 -27.84 0.30
C SER A 35 8.67 -28.24 1.47
N ARG A 36 9.83 -27.59 1.59
CA ARG A 36 10.88 -27.86 2.58
C ARG A 36 11.36 -26.58 3.27
N PRO A 37 10.47 -25.82 3.96
CA PRO A 37 10.87 -24.61 4.67
C PRO A 37 11.87 -24.86 5.80
N LEU A 38 12.82 -23.94 5.99
CA LEU A 38 13.72 -23.90 7.15
C LEU A 38 13.28 -22.78 8.11
N VAL A 39 12.99 -23.15 9.37
CA VAL A 39 12.71 -22.21 10.45
C VAL A 39 14.00 -21.80 11.13
N LEU A 40 14.25 -20.50 11.20
CA LEU A 40 15.35 -19.88 11.94
C LEU A 40 14.77 -19.22 13.17
N ALA A 41 15.17 -19.67 14.36
CA ALA A 41 14.73 -19.12 15.63
C ALA A 41 15.91 -18.92 16.58
N THR A 42 15.82 -17.90 17.43
CA THR A 42 16.76 -17.76 18.57
C THR A 42 16.45 -18.79 19.64
N GLN A 43 17.45 -19.12 20.47
CA GLN A 43 17.27 -20.06 21.57
C GLN A 43 16.15 -19.61 22.52
N GLY A 44 16.09 -18.31 22.87
CA GLY A 44 14.99 -17.76 23.68
C GLY A 44 13.60 -17.82 23.03
N THR A 45 13.51 -17.91 21.70
CA THR A 45 12.23 -18.15 21.00
C THR A 45 11.80 -19.61 21.10
N ALA A 46 12.75 -20.52 20.96
CA ALA A 46 12.51 -21.96 21.10
C ALA A 46 12.18 -22.35 22.55
N ASP A 47 12.87 -21.77 23.53
CA ASP A 47 12.64 -22.02 24.96
C ASP A 47 11.23 -21.60 25.40
N ARG A 48 10.67 -20.54 24.81
CA ARG A 48 9.27 -20.12 24.99
C ARG A 48 8.26 -21.04 24.31
N GLY A 49 8.71 -22.08 23.60
CA GLY A 49 7.87 -23.05 22.91
C GLY A 49 7.18 -22.52 21.65
N LEU A 50 7.54 -21.32 21.18
CA LEU A 50 6.86 -20.67 20.04
C LEU A 50 7.08 -21.45 18.73
N THR A 51 8.24 -22.07 18.57
CA THR A 51 8.55 -22.93 17.42
C THR A 51 7.63 -24.14 17.33
N ARG A 52 7.15 -24.68 18.47
CA ARG A 52 6.17 -25.78 18.50
C ARG A 52 4.81 -25.37 17.93
N ILE A 53 4.40 -24.12 18.11
CA ILE A 53 3.17 -23.58 17.51
C ILE A 53 3.28 -23.64 15.98
N LEU A 54 4.43 -23.24 15.45
CA LEU A 54 4.71 -23.31 14.03
C LEU A 54 4.76 -24.75 13.53
N VAL A 55 5.45 -25.66 14.24
CA VAL A 55 5.48 -27.09 13.89
C VAL A 55 4.07 -27.67 13.82
N LYS A 56 3.19 -27.33 14.79
CA LYS A 56 1.80 -27.76 14.80
C LYS A 56 1.02 -27.25 13.58
N ALA A 57 1.22 -25.99 13.19
CA ALA A 57 0.57 -25.43 12.00
C ALA A 57 0.95 -26.16 10.70
N PHE A 58 2.13 -26.79 10.66
CA PHE A 58 2.62 -27.55 9.51
C PHE A 58 2.34 -29.06 9.59
N ALA A 59 1.80 -29.58 10.69
CA ALA A 59 1.68 -31.02 10.95
C ALA A 59 0.94 -31.78 9.83
N ASP A 60 -0.17 -31.22 9.34
CA ASP A 60 -1.01 -31.84 8.31
C ASP A 60 -0.72 -31.32 6.89
N SER A 61 0.35 -30.54 6.73
CA SER A 61 0.65 -29.86 5.45
C SER A 61 1.32 -30.76 4.41
N GLY A 62 1.90 -31.89 4.84
CA GLY A 62 2.78 -32.73 4.03
C GLY A 62 4.16 -32.12 3.74
N MET A 63 4.48 -30.95 4.30
CA MET A 63 5.77 -30.28 4.14
C MET A 63 6.83 -30.82 5.12
N SER A 64 8.09 -30.82 4.69
CA SER A 64 9.22 -31.22 5.53
C SER A 64 9.88 -29.98 6.15
N LEU A 65 9.51 -29.66 7.38
CA LEU A 65 10.01 -28.50 8.11
C LEU A 65 11.41 -28.77 8.70
N GLY A 66 12.40 -27.93 8.35
CA GLY A 66 13.68 -27.86 9.05
C GLY A 66 13.60 -26.88 10.23
N LEU A 67 14.26 -27.18 11.34
CA LEU A 67 14.31 -26.32 12.52
C LEU A 67 15.78 -25.99 12.87
N HIS A 68 16.12 -24.70 12.89
CA HIS A 68 17.38 -24.18 13.41
C HIS A 68 17.08 -23.22 14.57
N GLU A 69 17.01 -23.78 15.78
CA GLU A 69 16.56 -23.10 17.00
C GLU A 69 17.70 -22.45 17.81
N ALA A 70 18.93 -22.56 17.33
CA ALA A 70 20.13 -22.02 17.99
C ALA A 70 20.72 -20.85 17.17
N ALA A 71 19.89 -19.95 16.66
CA ALA A 71 20.38 -18.72 16.08
C ALA A 71 20.92 -17.79 17.19
N PRO A 72 22.13 -17.23 17.06
CA PRO A 72 22.66 -16.26 18.01
C PRO A 72 21.84 -14.96 17.94
N GLU A 73 21.82 -14.19 19.03
CA GLU A 73 21.12 -12.89 19.09
C GLU A 73 21.67 -11.87 18.08
N SER A 74 22.92 -12.01 17.66
CA SER A 74 23.53 -11.19 16.62
C SER A 74 24.30 -12.08 15.66
N PRO A 75 23.64 -12.64 14.63
CA PRO A 75 24.29 -13.55 13.71
C PRO A 75 25.35 -12.85 12.85
N ASP A 76 26.51 -13.47 12.76
CA ASP A 76 27.65 -13.00 11.98
C ASP A 76 27.75 -13.70 10.61
N ALA A 77 28.72 -13.26 9.79
CA ALA A 77 28.95 -13.84 8.47
C ALA A 77 29.29 -15.34 8.55
N ALA A 78 29.96 -15.80 9.62
CA ALA A 78 30.31 -17.19 9.80
C ALA A 78 29.06 -18.05 10.05
N TRP A 79 28.10 -17.55 10.84
CA TRP A 79 26.80 -18.18 11.02
C TRP A 79 26.02 -18.25 9.69
N ILE A 80 25.97 -17.16 8.93
CA ILE A 80 25.30 -17.12 7.62
C ILE A 80 25.89 -18.18 6.69
N ALA A 81 27.22 -18.31 6.63
CA ALA A 81 27.89 -19.32 5.82
C ALA A 81 27.58 -20.76 6.26
N ARG A 82 27.44 -21.01 7.58
CA ARG A 82 27.04 -22.32 8.10
C ARG A 82 25.61 -22.67 7.71
N VAL A 83 24.67 -21.74 7.91
CA VAL A 83 23.25 -21.97 7.58
C VAL A 83 23.05 -22.08 6.06
N LYS A 84 23.81 -21.34 5.24
CA LYS A 84 23.81 -21.50 3.78
C LYS A 84 24.12 -22.94 3.36
N ARG A 85 25.12 -23.59 3.99
CA ARG A 85 25.44 -25.00 3.73
C ARG A 85 24.30 -25.93 4.14
N LEU A 86 23.70 -25.71 5.31
CA LEU A 86 22.53 -26.46 5.77
C LEU A 86 21.37 -26.37 4.76
N CYS A 87 21.08 -25.18 4.23
CA CYS A 87 20.06 -24.99 3.19
C CYS A 87 20.35 -25.84 1.95
N ALA A 88 21.60 -25.88 1.49
CA ALA A 88 22.00 -26.65 0.32
C ALA A 88 21.94 -28.17 0.58
N GLU A 89 22.45 -28.64 1.72
CA GLU A 89 22.50 -30.05 2.10
C GLU A 89 21.10 -30.67 2.20
N HIS A 90 20.16 -29.96 2.83
CA HIS A 90 18.79 -30.46 3.06
C HIS A 90 17.77 -29.97 2.02
N ARG A 91 18.24 -29.23 1.01
CA ARG A 91 17.44 -28.65 -0.08
C ARG A 91 16.26 -27.83 0.43
N HIS A 92 16.53 -26.92 1.35
CA HIS A 92 15.50 -26.01 1.85
C HIS A 92 15.12 -25.01 0.76
N ASP A 93 13.81 -24.86 0.55
CA ASP A 93 13.22 -24.07 -0.55
C ASP A 93 12.44 -22.85 -0.05
N ALA A 94 12.42 -22.58 1.26
CA ALA A 94 11.87 -21.39 1.89
C ALA A 94 12.55 -21.11 3.24
N LEU A 95 12.54 -19.85 3.68
CA LEU A 95 13.09 -19.41 4.96
C LEU A 95 11.99 -18.77 5.82
N LEU A 96 11.77 -19.30 7.02
CA LEU A 96 10.82 -18.78 8.01
C LEU A 96 11.63 -18.28 9.21
N VAL A 97 11.50 -17.01 9.56
CA VAL A 97 12.32 -16.39 10.60
C VAL A 97 11.46 -16.01 11.78
N MET A 98 11.68 -16.68 12.91
CA MET A 98 11.02 -16.41 14.18
C MET A 98 11.96 -15.62 15.10
N GLY A 99 11.85 -14.30 15.08
CA GLY A 99 12.80 -13.45 15.82
C GLY A 99 12.60 -11.96 15.61
N ASP A 100 13.54 -11.19 16.14
CA ASP A 100 13.60 -9.73 16.09
C ASP A 100 14.62 -9.22 15.04
N GLY A 101 14.83 -7.90 15.03
CA GLY A 101 15.58 -7.18 13.99
C GLY A 101 16.93 -7.79 13.57
N PRO A 102 17.83 -8.17 14.51
CA PRO A 102 19.12 -8.76 14.17
C PRO A 102 19.02 -10.10 13.42
N LEU A 103 18.18 -11.03 13.88
CA LEU A 103 17.99 -12.31 13.22
C LEU A 103 17.32 -12.15 11.86
N VAL A 104 16.30 -11.30 11.76
CA VAL A 104 15.62 -10.98 10.50
C VAL A 104 16.61 -10.39 9.48
N THR A 105 17.51 -9.52 9.92
CA THR A 105 18.54 -8.93 9.06
C THR A 105 19.51 -9.99 8.55
N ALA A 106 20.03 -10.84 9.42
CA ALA A 106 20.93 -11.92 9.03
C ALA A 106 20.25 -12.93 8.08
N ALA A 107 18.98 -13.23 8.31
CA ALA A 107 18.21 -14.15 7.46
C ALA A 107 17.92 -13.58 6.07
N LYS A 108 17.73 -12.25 5.94
CA LYS A 108 17.65 -11.58 4.62
C LYS A 108 18.97 -11.74 3.85
N ILE A 109 20.11 -11.55 4.53
CA ILE A 109 21.43 -11.73 3.94
C ILE A 109 21.64 -13.21 3.55
N LEU A 110 21.22 -14.15 4.39
CA LEU A 110 21.22 -15.58 4.08
C LEU A 110 20.38 -15.92 2.84
N ASN A 111 19.21 -15.30 2.65
CA ASN A 111 18.39 -15.56 1.47
C ASN A 111 19.12 -15.14 0.18
N ILE A 112 19.78 -13.98 0.20
CA ILE A 112 20.68 -13.56 -0.89
C ILE A 112 21.79 -14.59 -1.08
N ALA A 113 22.42 -15.02 0.02
CA ALA A 113 23.52 -16.00 0.02
C ALA A 113 23.16 -17.33 -0.67
N VAL A 114 21.96 -17.83 -0.40
CA VAL A 114 21.45 -19.09 -0.97
C VAL A 114 21.13 -18.92 -2.47
N SER A 115 20.71 -17.72 -2.87
CA SER A 115 20.25 -17.42 -4.24
C SER A 115 21.38 -17.09 -5.24
N ILE A 116 22.56 -16.71 -4.74
CA ILE A 116 23.78 -16.54 -5.57
C ILE A 116 24.53 -17.85 -5.84
N GLY A 117 24.05 -18.98 -5.32
CA GLY A 117 24.62 -20.31 -5.54
C GLY A 117 25.58 -20.77 -4.43
N PRO A 118 25.81 -22.10 -4.30
CA PRO A 118 26.50 -22.69 -3.15
C PRO A 118 27.96 -22.25 -3.01
N GLU A 119 28.68 -22.05 -4.12
CA GLU A 119 30.11 -21.69 -4.13
C GLU A 119 30.40 -20.18 -4.19
N ALA A 120 29.38 -19.34 -4.37
CA ALA A 120 29.58 -17.90 -4.47
C ALA A 120 29.91 -17.26 -3.10
N ASP A 121 30.98 -16.48 -3.07
CA ASP A 121 31.39 -15.69 -1.90
C ASP A 121 30.48 -14.46 -1.73
N LEU A 122 29.99 -14.27 -0.50
CA LEU A 122 29.13 -13.16 -0.13
C LEU A 122 29.85 -11.81 -0.21
N ALA A 123 31.14 -11.78 0.16
CA ALA A 123 31.93 -10.55 0.15
C ALA A 123 32.18 -10.08 -1.29
N ALA A 124 32.39 -11.01 -2.22
CA ALA A 124 32.54 -10.75 -3.65
C ALA A 124 31.22 -10.38 -4.36
N ALA A 125 30.06 -10.59 -3.72
CA ALA A 125 28.74 -10.23 -4.24
C ALA A 125 28.27 -8.84 -3.79
N ALA A 126 28.99 -8.17 -2.89
CA ALA A 126 28.66 -6.82 -2.44
C ALA A 126 28.89 -5.79 -3.55
N GLY A 127 27.84 -5.07 -3.95
CA GLY A 127 27.92 -3.96 -4.92
C GLY A 127 27.51 -4.28 -6.37
N GLU A 128 27.21 -5.54 -6.69
CA GLU A 128 26.72 -5.94 -8.02
C GLU A 128 25.42 -6.76 -7.91
N ASN A 129 24.48 -6.58 -8.84
CA ASN A 129 23.22 -7.32 -8.87
C ASN A 129 23.43 -8.74 -9.43
N ARG A 130 24.07 -9.62 -8.64
CA ARG A 130 24.50 -10.98 -9.04
C ARG A 130 23.52 -12.10 -8.69
N LEU A 131 22.23 -11.80 -8.52
CA LEU A 131 21.23 -12.85 -8.27
C LEU A 131 21.13 -13.78 -9.48
N THR A 132 21.67 -14.99 -9.36
CA THR A 132 21.60 -16.02 -10.40
C THR A 132 20.28 -16.79 -10.40
N ARG A 133 19.51 -16.66 -9.32
CA ARG A 133 18.22 -17.32 -9.08
C ARG A 133 17.30 -16.37 -8.31
N PRO A 134 15.96 -16.52 -8.42
CA PRO A 134 15.01 -15.81 -7.55
C PRO A 134 15.31 -16.08 -6.07
N LEU A 135 15.04 -15.10 -5.22
CA LEU A 135 15.08 -15.29 -3.77
C LEU A 135 14.07 -16.38 -3.35
N LEU A 136 14.44 -17.15 -2.33
CA LEU A 136 13.50 -18.10 -1.73
C LEU A 136 12.34 -17.35 -1.08
N PRO A 137 11.12 -17.94 -1.03
CA PRO A 137 10.05 -17.49 -0.15
C PRO A 137 10.59 -17.18 1.25
N PHE A 138 10.33 -15.96 1.72
CA PHE A 138 10.88 -15.43 2.96
C PHE A 138 9.75 -14.94 3.85
N VAL A 139 9.61 -15.55 5.02
CA VAL A 139 8.54 -15.27 5.96
C VAL A 139 9.16 -14.75 7.25
N VAL A 140 8.66 -13.61 7.74
CA VAL A 140 9.05 -13.07 9.05
C VAL A 140 7.89 -13.28 10.01
N ILE A 141 8.17 -13.92 11.13
CA ILE A 141 7.24 -14.14 12.24
C ILE A 141 7.82 -13.40 13.45
N PRO A 142 7.34 -12.18 13.75
CA PRO A 142 7.81 -11.43 14.90
C PRO A 142 7.52 -12.18 16.21
N THR A 143 8.50 -12.31 17.11
CA THR A 143 8.37 -13.08 18.36
C THR A 143 8.55 -12.28 19.66
N GLY A 144 8.45 -10.95 19.65
CA GLY A 144 8.62 -10.15 20.88
C GLY A 144 7.81 -8.85 20.94
N ILE A 145 7.00 -8.73 22.01
CA ILE A 145 7.21 -7.80 23.15
C ILE A 145 6.84 -8.57 24.43
N ASP A 146 7.68 -8.58 25.46
CA ASP A 146 7.25 -8.97 26.83
C ASP A 146 6.21 -7.95 27.29
N CYS A 147 4.94 -8.36 27.43
CA CYS A 147 3.88 -7.49 27.92
C CYS A 147 4.11 -6.98 29.36
N GLU A 148 5.13 -7.45 30.08
CA GLU A 148 5.47 -6.97 31.42
C GLU A 148 6.42 -5.75 31.43
N THR A 149 7.05 -5.38 30.31
CA THR A 149 7.95 -4.20 30.26
C THR A 149 7.45 -3.05 29.40
N VAL A 150 6.24 -3.14 28.85
CA VAL A 150 5.56 -1.98 28.28
C VAL A 150 4.50 -1.47 29.25
N ALA A 151 4.96 -0.78 30.29
CA ALA A 151 4.19 0.35 30.78
C ALA A 151 4.15 1.34 29.62
N PHE A 152 3.12 1.24 28.78
CA PHE A 152 2.83 2.28 27.79
C PHE A 152 2.63 3.58 28.57
N PRO A 153 3.43 4.65 28.33
CA PRO A 153 2.88 5.97 28.44
C PRO A 153 2.02 6.14 27.19
N THR A 154 0.78 5.64 27.23
CA THR A 154 -0.23 5.95 26.22
C THR A 154 -0.64 7.41 26.39
N ALA A 155 0.17 8.32 25.88
CA ALA A 155 -0.17 9.66 25.39
C ALA A 155 1.12 10.37 24.98
N ALA A 156 1.10 11.02 23.81
CA ALA A 156 2.13 11.93 23.31
C ALA A 156 3.37 11.31 22.63
N LEU A 157 3.17 10.73 21.44
CA LEU A 157 4.19 10.78 20.39
C LEU A 157 3.53 11.29 19.09
N GLY A 158 3.45 12.62 18.97
CA GLY A 158 3.24 13.31 17.70
C GLY A 158 4.53 13.34 16.84
N PRO A 159 4.46 13.84 15.60
CA PRO A 159 5.61 13.89 14.69
C PRO A 159 6.67 14.87 15.21
N TRP A 160 7.91 14.40 15.39
CA TRP A 160 9.02 15.20 15.89
C TRP A 160 9.66 16.03 14.77
N THR A 161 9.72 17.35 14.94
CA THR A 161 10.61 18.25 14.18
C THR A 161 11.58 18.92 15.16
N PHE A 162 12.88 18.65 15.02
CA PHE A 162 13.93 19.31 15.81
C PHE A 162 14.29 20.65 15.15
N SER A 163 14.00 21.78 15.80
CA SER A 163 14.17 23.13 15.24
C SER A 163 15.39 23.91 15.76
N SER A 164 16.23 23.35 16.64
CA SER A 164 17.42 24.05 17.17
C SER A 164 18.73 23.57 16.52
N PRO A 165 19.39 24.39 15.67
CA PRO A 165 20.67 24.05 15.06
C PRO A 165 21.80 23.82 16.07
N ALA A 166 21.77 24.53 17.21
CA ALA A 166 22.77 24.41 18.27
C ALA A 166 22.65 23.10 19.05
N LEU A 167 21.42 22.62 19.28
CA LEU A 167 21.17 21.32 19.91
C LEU A 167 21.49 20.16 18.96
N MET A 168 21.14 20.29 17.67
CA MET A 168 21.54 19.33 16.64
C MET A 168 23.05 19.28 16.46
N ALA A 169 23.76 20.42 16.49
CA ALA A 169 25.22 20.44 16.45
C ALA A 169 25.83 19.76 17.70
N ALA A 170 25.26 19.97 18.88
CA ALA A 170 25.71 19.31 20.11
C ALA A 170 25.41 17.79 20.13
N LEU A 171 24.25 17.36 19.62
CA LEU A 171 23.86 15.95 19.50
C LEU A 171 24.67 15.20 18.43
N VAL A 172 24.95 15.85 17.30
CA VAL A 172 25.84 15.32 16.26
C VAL A 172 27.29 15.24 16.75
N ALA A 173 27.75 16.22 17.54
CA ALA A 173 29.08 16.19 18.16
C ALA A 173 29.23 15.12 19.26
N LEU A 174 28.12 14.59 19.78
CA LEU A 174 28.07 13.53 20.79
C LEU A 174 27.73 12.15 20.21
N ASP A 175 27.67 11.99 18.87
CA ASP A 175 27.50 10.66 18.25
C ASP A 175 28.64 9.75 18.76
N PRO A 176 28.34 8.65 19.49
CA PRO A 176 29.35 7.77 20.06
C PRO A 176 30.29 7.15 19.01
N ARG A 177 29.94 7.22 17.72
CA ARG A 177 30.76 6.80 16.58
C ARG A 177 31.78 7.86 16.13
N THR A 178 31.64 9.12 16.55
CA THR A 178 32.51 10.25 16.17
C THR A 178 33.50 10.69 17.26
N ILE A 179 33.33 10.23 18.50
CA ILE A 179 34.17 10.60 19.65
C ILE A 179 35.45 9.75 19.68
N ARG A 180 36.59 10.33 19.28
CA ARG A 180 37.92 9.75 19.50
C ARG A 180 38.39 9.96 20.96
N PRO A 181 39.22 9.06 21.53
CA PRO A 181 39.73 9.23 22.89
C PRO A 181 40.66 10.46 22.94
N GLY A 182 40.29 11.51 23.70
CA GLY A 182 41.21 12.62 23.99
C GLY A 182 40.59 14.02 24.19
N ASP A 183 39.37 14.30 23.73
CA ASP A 183 38.82 15.67 23.69
C ASP A 183 38.06 16.09 24.97
N ALA A 184 38.75 16.11 26.11
CA ALA A 184 38.16 16.45 27.42
C ALA A 184 37.52 17.87 27.51
N GLY A 185 37.93 18.80 26.63
CA GLY A 185 37.39 20.17 26.60
C GLY A 185 36.00 20.31 25.97
N ARG A 186 35.63 19.42 25.03
CA ARG A 186 34.32 19.47 24.34
C ARG A 186 33.19 18.90 25.20
N ASP A 187 33.48 17.87 25.97
CA ASP A 187 32.52 17.24 26.90
C ASP A 187 32.09 18.20 28.01
N ALA A 188 33.02 19.01 28.54
CA ALA A 188 32.75 19.99 29.60
C ALA A 188 31.81 21.13 29.12
N ALA A 189 31.99 21.60 27.89
CA ALA A 189 31.13 22.63 27.29
C ALA A 189 29.70 22.11 27.04
N ALA A 190 29.56 20.88 26.52
CA ALA A 190 28.27 20.25 26.31
C ALA A 190 27.53 19.99 27.64
N LEU A 191 28.25 19.57 28.68
CA LEU A 191 27.73 19.42 30.05
C LEU A 191 27.22 20.75 30.64
N SER A 192 27.96 21.84 30.42
CA SER A 192 27.58 23.18 30.89
C SER A 192 26.29 23.66 30.21
N VAL A 193 26.17 23.50 28.89
CA VAL A 193 24.99 23.87 28.12
C VAL A 193 23.77 23.05 28.53
N ALA A 194 23.91 21.72 28.68
CA ALA A 194 22.81 20.85 29.08
C ALA A 194 22.31 21.16 30.51
N ARG A 195 23.22 21.45 31.44
CA ARG A 195 22.86 21.84 32.82
C ARG A 195 22.16 23.20 32.87
N ALA A 196 22.68 24.19 32.17
CA ALA A 196 22.05 25.52 32.08
C ALA A 196 20.66 25.45 31.44
N HIS A 197 20.47 24.56 30.47
CA HIS A 197 19.19 24.36 29.80
C HIS A 197 18.16 23.66 30.69
N ALA A 198 18.54 22.55 31.34
CA ALA A 198 17.67 21.85 32.28
C ALA A 198 17.23 22.75 33.45
N ALA A 199 18.12 23.62 33.95
CA ALA A 199 17.79 24.60 34.98
C ALA A 199 16.72 25.62 34.53
N ARG A 200 16.74 26.06 33.26
CA ARG A 200 15.71 26.95 32.69
C ARG A 200 14.35 26.27 32.57
N VAL A 201 14.32 25.00 32.15
CA VAL A 201 13.06 24.24 32.06
C VAL A 201 12.47 23.99 33.45
N ILE A 202 13.30 23.67 34.44
CA ILE A 202 12.86 23.51 35.83
C ILE A 202 12.34 24.83 36.42
N ALA A 203 12.94 25.97 36.07
CA ALA A 203 12.44 27.28 36.50
C ALA A 203 11.06 27.64 35.89
N ALA A 204 10.66 27.00 34.78
CA ALA A 204 9.36 27.16 34.14
C ALA A 204 8.29 26.15 34.63
N ALA A 205 8.60 25.39 35.69
CA ALA A 205 7.81 24.32 36.29
C ALA A 205 6.28 24.49 36.31
N PRO A 206 5.69 25.65 36.68
CA PRO A 206 4.23 25.79 36.79
C PRO A 206 3.49 25.60 35.45
N ARG A 207 4.18 25.68 34.32
CA ARG A 207 3.61 25.58 32.97
C ARG A 207 3.99 24.31 32.22
N ASN A 208 4.92 23.50 32.75
CA ASN A 208 5.38 22.28 32.08
C ASN A 208 5.90 21.21 33.09
N PRO A 209 5.00 20.53 33.81
CA PRO A 209 5.37 19.55 34.84
C PRO A 209 6.04 18.29 34.25
N VAL A 210 5.74 17.93 33.01
CA VAL A 210 6.32 16.77 32.32
C VAL A 210 7.76 17.08 31.89
N GLY A 211 7.98 18.24 31.24
CA GLY A 211 9.31 18.72 30.87
C GLY A 211 10.22 18.94 32.08
N GLU A 212 9.67 19.38 33.21
CA GLU A 212 10.41 19.48 34.49
C GLU A 212 10.89 18.11 34.98
N ALA A 213 10.03 17.08 34.95
CA ALA A 213 10.39 15.73 35.38
C ALA A 213 11.53 15.15 34.53
N TYR A 214 11.48 15.34 33.21
CA TYR A 214 12.54 14.94 32.30
C TYR A 214 13.85 15.73 32.50
N ALA A 215 13.77 17.04 32.73
CA ALA A 215 14.93 17.87 33.03
C ALA A 215 15.61 17.48 34.35
N ARG A 216 14.84 17.17 35.40
CA ARG A 216 15.36 16.68 36.69
C ARG A 216 15.99 15.30 36.58
N ALA A 217 15.38 14.38 35.81
CA ALA A 217 15.94 13.06 35.55
C ALA A 217 17.26 13.13 34.76
N GLY A 218 17.33 14.00 33.74
CA GLY A 218 18.54 14.26 32.97
C GLY A 218 19.68 14.83 33.83
N LEU A 219 19.39 15.80 34.70
CA LEU A 219 20.37 16.34 35.65
C LEU A 219 20.88 15.29 36.63
N ALA A 220 19.99 14.46 37.20
CA ALA A 220 20.37 13.40 38.14
C ALA A 220 21.32 12.37 37.49
N LEU A 221 21.09 12.03 36.21
CA LEU A 221 22.00 11.18 35.42
C LEU A 221 23.36 11.85 35.19
N LEU A 222 23.38 13.15 34.87
CA LEU A 222 24.60 13.92 34.67
C LEU A 222 25.39 14.13 35.98
N ASP A 223 24.73 14.28 37.12
CA ASP A 223 25.36 14.40 38.44
C ASP A 223 25.94 13.07 38.91
N ARG A 224 25.17 11.99 38.76
CA ARG A 224 25.57 10.65 39.23
C ARG A 224 26.72 10.07 38.41
N TYR A 225 26.84 10.41 37.12
CA TYR A 225 27.78 9.76 36.21
C TYR A 225 28.70 10.69 35.42
N GLY A 226 28.47 12.02 35.44
CA GLY A 226 29.20 13.00 34.62
C GLY A 226 30.49 13.55 35.23
N ALA A 227 30.73 13.37 36.54
CA ALA A 227 31.93 13.87 37.24
C ALA A 227 33.26 13.21 36.77
N GLY A 228 33.18 12.16 35.93
CA GLY A 228 34.33 11.43 35.40
C GLY A 228 34.63 11.67 33.91
N ALA A 229 34.17 12.78 33.32
CA ALA A 229 34.23 13.06 31.88
C ALA A 229 35.63 12.87 31.24
N GLY A 230 36.71 13.04 32.00
CA GLY A 230 38.09 12.82 31.52
C GLY A 230 38.57 11.35 31.42
N LYS A 231 37.80 10.35 31.88
CA LYS A 231 38.29 8.95 31.98
C LYS A 231 37.75 7.97 30.93
N GLY A 232 37.04 8.43 29.91
CA GLY A 232 36.72 7.63 28.71
C GLY A 232 35.82 6.40 28.92
N ASN A 233 35.17 6.22 30.08
CA ASN A 233 34.30 5.08 30.38
C ASN A 233 32.98 5.11 29.57
N ARG A 234 32.61 3.98 28.94
CA ARG A 234 31.35 3.75 28.18
C ARG A 234 30.09 4.15 28.96
N ARG A 235 30.05 3.93 30.28
CA ARG A 235 28.93 4.32 31.16
C ARG A 235 28.79 5.83 31.30
N THR A 236 29.90 6.56 31.37
CA THR A 236 29.92 8.02 31.41
C THR A 236 29.45 8.62 30.08
N ARG A 237 29.85 8.03 28.94
CA ARG A 237 29.38 8.45 27.60
C ARG A 237 27.90 8.16 27.36
N TRP A 238 27.41 7.00 27.82
CA TRP A 238 25.99 6.67 27.77
C TRP A 238 25.16 7.63 28.63
N ALA A 239 25.62 7.96 29.84
CA ALA A 239 24.93 8.90 30.72
C ALA A 239 24.95 10.34 30.18
N LEU A 240 26.03 10.75 29.51
CA LEU A 240 26.12 12.03 28.79
C LEU A 240 25.14 12.08 27.61
N ALA A 241 25.14 11.06 26.75
CA ALA A 241 24.24 11.01 25.60
C ALA A 241 22.77 11.03 26.03
N ASN A 242 22.37 10.20 27.01
CA ASN A 242 20.99 10.13 27.48
C ASN A 242 20.59 11.33 28.34
N GLY A 243 21.49 11.87 29.17
CA GLY A 243 21.22 13.07 29.98
C GLY A 243 21.00 14.30 29.12
N VAL A 244 21.79 14.47 28.04
CA VAL A 244 21.61 15.54 27.05
C VAL A 244 20.36 15.31 26.20
N LEU A 245 20.06 14.07 25.81
CA LEU A 245 18.83 13.74 25.07
C LEU A 245 17.58 14.10 25.88
N LEU A 246 17.54 13.70 27.16
CA LEU A 246 16.41 13.96 28.06
C LEU A 246 16.25 15.45 28.34
N ALA A 247 17.35 16.20 28.49
CA ALA A 247 17.32 17.66 28.60
C ALA A 247 16.88 18.34 27.28
N GLY A 248 17.22 17.76 26.12
CA GLY A 248 16.78 18.22 24.80
C GLY A 248 15.30 17.95 24.52
N CYS A 249 14.76 16.81 24.97
CA CYS A 249 13.33 16.50 24.91
C CYS A 249 12.50 17.48 25.74
N ALA A 250 13.07 17.97 26.84
CA ALA A 250 12.44 18.99 27.67
C ALA A 250 12.34 20.36 26.97
N HIS A 251 13.26 20.68 26.04
CA HIS A 251 13.24 21.89 25.21
C HIS A 251 12.11 21.88 24.18
N ALA A 252 11.92 20.75 23.50
CA ALA A 252 10.88 20.58 22.46
C ALA A 252 9.46 20.80 23.00
N GLN A 253 9.28 20.68 24.32
CA GLN A 253 8.00 20.90 25.01
C GLN A 253 7.87 22.29 25.65
N ALA A 254 8.91 23.13 25.59
CA ALA A 254 8.94 24.44 26.23
C ALA A 254 8.76 25.62 25.25
N GLU A 255 8.98 25.42 23.94
CA GLU A 255 8.74 26.46 22.94
C GLU A 255 7.28 26.45 22.45
N PRO A 256 6.57 27.59 22.47
CA PRO A 256 5.27 27.67 21.84
C PRO A 256 5.46 27.64 20.32
N ALA A 257 4.91 26.63 19.65
CA ALA A 257 4.82 26.59 18.21
C ALA A 257 4.08 27.84 17.70
N GLY A 258 4.65 28.51 16.69
CA GLY A 258 4.00 29.62 16.01
C GLY A 258 2.67 29.20 15.35
N PRO A 259 1.81 30.17 15.00
CA PRO A 259 0.40 29.93 14.68
C PRO A 259 0.14 29.03 13.45
N ASP A 260 1.13 28.80 12.57
CA ASP A 260 0.94 28.08 11.30
C ASP A 260 1.36 26.59 11.33
N ALA A 261 1.92 26.08 12.44
CA ALA A 261 2.42 24.70 12.52
C ALA A 261 1.48 23.73 13.29
N ALA A 262 0.34 24.22 13.78
CA ALA A 262 -0.57 23.45 14.63
C ALA A 262 -1.52 22.49 13.87
N GLU A 263 -1.53 22.48 12.53
CA GLU A 263 -2.47 21.65 11.75
C GLU A 263 -1.95 20.25 11.35
N ALA A 264 -0.72 19.86 11.72
CA ALA A 264 -0.12 18.59 11.25
C ALA A 264 0.03 17.48 12.32
N ALA A 265 -0.43 17.70 13.55
CA ALA A 265 -0.54 16.63 14.54
C ALA A 265 -2.02 16.25 14.67
N PHE A 266 -2.40 15.02 14.31
CA PHE A 266 -3.73 14.48 14.59
C PHE A 266 -3.99 14.61 16.10
N PRO A 267 -4.88 15.51 16.55
CA PRO A 267 -5.39 15.42 17.90
C PRO A 267 -6.29 14.18 17.87
N GLY A 268 -6.01 13.20 18.73
CA GLY A 268 -7.00 12.15 18.99
C GLY A 268 -8.33 12.84 19.27
N ASP A 269 -9.36 12.48 18.50
CA ASP A 269 -10.71 13.00 18.70
C ASP A 269 -11.10 12.66 20.15
N PRO A 270 -11.39 13.64 21.02
CA PRO A 270 -11.86 13.35 22.37
C PRO A 270 -13.19 12.56 22.34
N ALA A 271 -13.95 12.59 21.24
CA ALA A 271 -15.11 11.71 21.04
C ALA A 271 -14.73 10.27 20.59
N ALA A 272 -13.51 10.05 20.08
CA ALA A 272 -13.01 8.70 19.78
C ALA A 272 -12.44 7.98 21.01
N ALA A 273 -12.22 8.69 22.12
CA ALA A 273 -11.82 8.08 23.39
C ALA A 273 -12.95 7.25 24.03
N ASP A 274 -14.22 7.60 23.74
CA ASP A 274 -15.41 6.93 24.29
C ASP A 274 -16.08 5.95 23.30
N ALA A 275 -15.63 5.90 22.04
CA ALA A 275 -16.08 4.90 21.08
C ALA A 275 -15.31 3.59 21.32
N PRO A 276 -15.96 2.42 21.47
CA PRO A 276 -15.24 1.16 21.55
C PRO A 276 -14.39 1.03 20.28
N PRO A 277 -13.08 0.70 20.39
CA PRO A 277 -12.23 0.55 19.22
C PRO A 277 -12.92 -0.42 18.25
N SER A 278 -12.97 -0.07 16.96
CA SER A 278 -13.52 -0.98 15.95
C SER A 278 -12.85 -2.34 16.17
N PRO A 279 -13.62 -3.42 16.44
CA PRO A 279 -13.02 -4.69 16.77
C PRO A 279 -12.13 -5.10 15.61
N LEU A 280 -10.83 -5.26 15.88
CA LEU A 280 -9.88 -5.71 14.88
C LEU A 280 -10.35 -7.07 14.35
N PRO A 281 -10.32 -7.30 13.02
CA PRO A 281 -10.72 -8.59 12.49
C PRO A 281 -9.83 -9.69 13.11
N GLY A 282 -10.44 -10.82 13.45
CA GLY A 282 -9.73 -11.95 14.04
C GLY A 282 -8.67 -12.56 13.12
N TYR A 283 -8.79 -12.31 11.80
CA TYR A 283 -7.81 -12.64 10.77
C TYR A 283 -7.94 -11.70 9.57
N TYR A 284 -6.83 -11.28 8.97
CA TYR A 284 -6.84 -10.66 7.64
C TYR A 284 -5.52 -10.92 6.90
N GLU A 285 -5.61 -10.84 5.58
CA GLU A 285 -4.47 -10.86 4.66
C GLU A 285 -4.37 -9.53 3.94
N PHE A 286 -3.15 -9.08 3.70
CA PHE A 286 -2.91 -7.87 2.94
C PHE A 286 -1.69 -8.06 2.04
N LEU A 287 -1.83 -7.78 0.75
CA LEU A 287 -0.77 -7.86 -0.23
C LEU A 287 -0.82 -6.64 -1.16
N ASN A 288 0.30 -5.93 -1.21
CA ASN A 288 0.59 -4.86 -2.16
C ASN A 288 2.03 -5.02 -2.69
N GLY A 289 2.25 -6.01 -3.55
CA GLY A 289 3.60 -6.44 -3.93
C GLY A 289 4.33 -5.54 -4.94
N GLY A 290 3.59 -4.77 -5.73
CA GLY A 290 4.13 -3.95 -6.83
C GLY A 290 4.84 -2.70 -6.35
N ARG A 291 5.86 -2.25 -7.10
CA ARG A 291 6.47 -0.93 -6.89
C ARG A 291 5.50 0.16 -7.34
N ILE A 292 5.25 1.16 -6.51
CA ILE A 292 4.50 2.35 -6.90
C ILE A 292 5.50 3.49 -7.12
N VAL A 293 5.55 4.01 -8.34
CA VAL A 293 6.38 5.16 -8.72
C VAL A 293 5.44 6.28 -9.09
N ALA A 294 5.39 7.34 -8.29
CA ALA A 294 4.43 8.42 -8.47
C ALA A 294 5.11 9.78 -8.39
N GLY A 295 4.74 10.68 -9.30
CA GLY A 295 5.35 12.00 -9.37
C GLY A 295 5.27 12.65 -10.74
N HIS A 296 5.84 13.85 -10.80
CA HIS A 296 6.22 14.46 -12.06
C HIS A 296 7.43 13.72 -12.61
N ASP A 297 7.43 13.44 -13.91
CA ASP A 297 8.50 12.74 -14.61
C ASP A 297 8.73 11.31 -14.06
N ALA A 298 7.64 10.61 -13.72
CA ALA A 298 7.69 9.24 -13.20
C ALA A 298 7.94 8.22 -14.32
N LEU A 299 7.52 8.53 -15.56
CA LEU A 299 7.71 7.64 -16.72
C LEU A 299 9.18 7.33 -16.99
N GLU A 300 10.07 8.29 -16.75
CA GLU A 300 11.51 8.23 -16.95
C GLU A 300 12.18 7.14 -16.08
N ARG A 301 11.47 6.60 -15.08
CA ARG A 301 11.92 5.49 -14.24
C ARG A 301 11.71 4.11 -14.87
N ILE A 302 10.82 3.98 -15.86
CA ILE A 302 10.49 2.70 -16.52
C ILE A 302 11.72 1.92 -17.01
N PRO A 303 12.74 2.54 -17.67
CA PRO A 303 13.90 1.80 -18.17
C PRO A 303 14.71 1.17 -17.04
N ALA A 304 14.86 1.89 -15.92
CA ALA A 304 15.56 1.36 -14.74
C ALA A 304 14.77 0.21 -14.09
N ILE A 305 13.44 0.29 -14.07
CA ILE A 305 12.56 -0.78 -13.56
C ILE A 305 12.68 -2.03 -14.45
N LEU A 306 12.58 -1.87 -15.78
CA LEU A 306 12.73 -2.99 -16.72
C LEU A 306 14.12 -3.65 -16.60
N ALA A 307 15.19 -2.85 -16.51
CA ALA A 307 16.53 -3.35 -16.31
C ALA A 307 16.67 -4.17 -15.01
N GLN A 308 16.06 -3.72 -13.91
CA GLN A 308 16.03 -4.46 -12.64
C GLN A 308 15.22 -5.76 -12.73
N LEU A 309 14.19 -5.79 -13.58
CA LEU A 309 13.38 -6.98 -13.86
C LEU A 309 14.01 -7.91 -14.91
N GLY A 310 15.17 -7.54 -15.48
CA GLY A 310 15.85 -8.31 -16.52
C GLY A 310 15.14 -8.29 -17.88
N ALA A 311 14.25 -7.32 -18.09
CA ALA A 311 13.44 -7.16 -19.30
C ALA A 311 14.08 -6.17 -20.29
N LYS A 312 14.00 -6.48 -21.58
CA LYS A 312 14.67 -5.72 -22.66
C LYS A 312 13.75 -5.39 -23.84
N ASN A 313 12.75 -6.22 -24.10
CA ASN A 313 11.86 -6.07 -25.26
C ASN A 313 10.39 -6.07 -24.81
N PRO A 314 9.91 -4.95 -24.23
CA PRO A 314 8.53 -4.85 -23.79
C PRO A 314 7.54 -4.72 -24.95
N LEU A 315 6.38 -5.37 -24.81
CA LEU A 315 5.20 -5.09 -25.60
C LEU A 315 4.38 -3.97 -24.94
N ILE A 316 4.11 -2.89 -25.69
CA ILE A 316 3.10 -1.92 -25.27
C ILE A 316 1.71 -2.49 -25.55
N VAL A 317 0.84 -2.45 -24.55
CA VAL A 317 -0.59 -2.78 -24.68
C VAL A 317 -1.40 -1.53 -24.37
N THR A 318 -2.28 -1.13 -25.28
CA THR A 318 -3.09 0.09 -25.18
C THR A 318 -4.35 0.01 -26.05
N ASP A 319 -5.20 1.03 -25.96
CA ASP A 319 -6.41 1.15 -26.79
C ASP A 319 -6.33 2.34 -27.76
N ARG A 320 -7.25 2.35 -28.74
CA ARG A 320 -7.26 3.35 -29.81
C ARG A 320 -7.52 4.77 -29.30
N GLY A 321 -8.27 4.92 -28.20
CA GLY A 321 -8.54 6.21 -27.60
C GLY A 321 -7.29 6.78 -26.95
N VAL A 322 -6.56 5.96 -26.19
CA VAL A 322 -5.29 6.31 -25.56
C VAL A 322 -4.20 6.61 -26.61
N ALA A 323 -4.09 5.77 -27.63
CA ALA A 323 -3.17 6.01 -28.75
C ALA A 323 -3.53 7.29 -29.52
N GLY A 324 -4.81 7.49 -29.85
CA GLY A 324 -5.31 8.68 -30.52
C GLY A 324 -5.14 9.97 -29.72
N ALA A 325 -5.10 9.89 -28.38
CA ALA A 325 -4.79 11.00 -27.49
C ALA A 325 -3.27 11.31 -27.40
N GLY A 326 -2.42 10.55 -28.10
CA GLY A 326 -0.97 10.75 -28.13
C GLY A 326 -0.23 10.28 -26.87
N LEU A 327 -0.91 9.58 -25.95
CA LEU A 327 -0.34 9.17 -24.67
C LEU A 327 0.75 8.10 -24.81
N VAL A 328 0.67 7.27 -25.85
CA VAL A 328 1.75 6.33 -26.20
C VAL A 328 3.04 7.08 -26.54
N GLU A 329 2.94 8.19 -27.27
CA GLU A 329 4.09 9.01 -27.64
C GLU A 329 4.66 9.76 -26.44
N VAL A 330 3.84 10.16 -25.45
CA VAL A 330 4.34 10.70 -24.18
C VAL A 330 5.29 9.70 -23.51
N VAL A 331 4.90 8.42 -23.45
CA VAL A 331 5.75 7.35 -22.91
C VAL A 331 6.99 7.14 -23.78
N ARG A 332 6.84 6.98 -25.11
CA ARG A 332 7.99 6.79 -26.02
C ARG A 332 9.02 7.93 -25.89
N ASN A 333 8.55 9.17 -25.80
CA ASN A 333 9.41 10.33 -25.64
C ASN A 333 10.13 10.36 -24.29
N ALA A 334 9.47 9.97 -23.19
CA ALA A 334 10.11 9.86 -21.88
C ALA A 334 11.20 8.78 -21.86
N LEU A 335 11.10 7.73 -22.69
CA LEU A 335 12.04 6.60 -22.69
C LEU A 335 13.12 6.68 -23.78
N ARG A 336 13.04 7.66 -24.69
CA ARG A 336 13.79 7.70 -25.96
C ARG A 336 15.30 7.49 -25.86
N ASP A 337 15.93 7.97 -24.80
CA ASP A 337 17.39 7.94 -24.63
C ASP A 337 17.88 6.64 -23.97
N ALA A 338 16.97 5.83 -23.42
CA ALA A 338 17.29 4.63 -22.64
C ALA A 338 16.70 3.35 -23.22
N LEU A 339 15.56 3.43 -23.92
CA LEU A 339 14.85 2.26 -24.45
C LEU A 339 14.02 2.64 -25.68
N THR A 340 14.21 1.90 -26.77
CA THR A 340 13.34 2.01 -27.96
C THR A 340 12.17 1.05 -27.81
N LEU A 341 10.95 1.58 -27.91
CA LEU A 341 9.71 0.79 -27.87
C LEU A 341 9.22 0.54 -29.30
N GLU A 342 9.39 -0.70 -29.77
CA GLU A 342 9.10 -1.08 -31.17
C GLU A 342 7.75 -1.78 -31.34
N THR A 343 7.32 -2.57 -30.36
CA THR A 343 6.11 -3.39 -30.48
C THR A 343 4.95 -2.80 -29.69
N ILE A 344 3.85 -2.52 -30.38
CA ILE A 344 2.65 -1.89 -29.83
C ILE A 344 1.43 -2.68 -30.29
N ALA A 345 0.53 -2.99 -29.35
CA ALA A 345 -0.84 -3.40 -29.59
C ALA A 345 -1.78 -2.29 -29.11
N ASP A 346 -2.43 -1.58 -30.02
CA ASP A 346 -3.20 -0.35 -29.79
C ASP A 346 -4.70 -0.48 -30.04
N ASP A 347 -5.19 -1.71 -30.13
CA ASP A 347 -6.56 -2.05 -30.51
C ASP A 347 -7.27 -2.89 -29.45
N VAL A 348 -6.90 -2.72 -28.17
CA VAL A 348 -7.67 -3.29 -27.06
C VAL A 348 -9.09 -2.71 -27.06
N PRO A 349 -10.14 -3.54 -27.07
CA PRO A 349 -11.51 -3.06 -26.99
C PRO A 349 -11.89 -2.63 -25.57
N VAL A 350 -12.92 -1.80 -25.46
CA VAL A 350 -13.59 -1.51 -24.18
C VAL A 350 -14.09 -2.83 -23.57
N ASP A 351 -14.01 -2.96 -22.25
CA ASP A 351 -14.38 -4.15 -21.45
C ASP A 351 -13.46 -5.39 -21.61
N SER A 352 -12.34 -5.32 -22.35
CA SER A 352 -11.42 -6.44 -22.62
C SER A 352 -12.07 -7.61 -23.38
N ASP A 353 -11.34 -8.27 -24.28
CA ASP A 353 -11.92 -9.38 -25.07
C ASP A 353 -10.97 -10.57 -25.18
N LEU A 354 -11.50 -11.79 -25.13
CA LEU A 354 -10.75 -13.03 -25.34
C LEU A 354 -10.06 -13.07 -26.71
N LYS A 355 -10.67 -12.51 -27.77
CA LYS A 355 -10.02 -12.47 -29.10
C LYS A 355 -8.84 -11.50 -29.10
N ALA A 356 -8.98 -10.35 -28.45
CA ALA A 356 -7.88 -9.41 -28.26
C ALA A 356 -6.72 -10.06 -27.49
N VAL A 357 -7.01 -10.76 -26.39
CA VAL A 357 -5.99 -11.49 -25.62
C VAL A 357 -5.23 -12.50 -26.49
N ARG A 358 -5.94 -13.34 -27.26
CA ARG A 358 -5.29 -14.34 -28.12
C ARG A 358 -4.37 -13.70 -29.17
N ARG A 359 -4.87 -12.70 -29.89
CA ARG A 359 -4.11 -11.99 -30.93
C ARG A 359 -2.88 -11.28 -30.36
N ILE A 360 -3.02 -10.60 -29.22
CA ILE A 360 -1.90 -9.89 -28.59
C ILE A 360 -0.86 -10.90 -28.06
N ALA A 361 -1.28 -12.06 -27.56
CA ALA A 361 -0.36 -13.14 -27.18
C ALA A 361 0.42 -13.72 -28.38
N GLU A 362 -0.20 -13.79 -29.56
CA GLU A 362 0.51 -14.16 -30.79
C GLU A 362 1.54 -13.09 -31.19
N LEU A 363 1.15 -11.81 -31.16
CA LEU A 363 2.07 -10.70 -31.43
C LEU A 363 3.27 -10.71 -30.48
N TYR A 364 3.03 -10.91 -29.19
CA TYR A 364 4.06 -11.03 -28.16
C TYR A 364 5.10 -12.10 -28.52
N ARG A 365 4.63 -13.28 -28.95
CA ARG A 365 5.50 -14.40 -29.35
C ARG A 365 6.25 -14.12 -30.65
N GLN A 366 5.56 -13.59 -31.67
CA GLN A 366 6.13 -13.28 -32.99
C GLN A 366 7.23 -12.22 -32.92
N ARG A 367 7.09 -11.26 -32.01
CA ARG A 367 8.05 -10.16 -31.82
C ARG A 367 9.07 -10.44 -30.73
N HIS A 368 9.08 -11.66 -30.17
CA HIS A 368 9.99 -12.09 -29.13
C HIS A 368 10.01 -11.13 -27.92
N CYS A 369 8.84 -10.63 -27.54
CA CYS A 369 8.70 -9.77 -26.37
C CYS A 369 9.01 -10.57 -25.09
N ASP A 370 9.48 -9.87 -24.06
CA ASP A 370 9.87 -10.47 -22.77
C ASP A 370 9.15 -9.88 -21.55
N SER A 371 8.35 -8.83 -21.78
CA SER A 371 7.69 -8.03 -20.75
C SER A 371 6.55 -7.20 -21.35
N PHE A 372 5.80 -6.50 -20.49
CA PHE A 372 4.67 -5.66 -20.88
C PHE A 372 4.77 -4.24 -20.29
N ILE A 373 4.35 -3.26 -21.07
CA ILE A 373 3.99 -1.91 -20.59
C ILE A 373 2.51 -1.68 -20.95
N ALA A 374 1.62 -1.72 -19.97
CA ALA A 374 0.20 -1.46 -20.16
C ALA A 374 -0.09 0.03 -19.96
N ILE A 375 -0.53 0.72 -21.02
CA ILE A 375 -0.82 2.17 -21.01
C ILE A 375 -2.31 2.35 -21.27
N GLY A 376 -3.09 2.64 -20.23
CA GLY A 376 -4.53 2.83 -20.39
C GLY A 376 -5.32 2.80 -19.08
N GLY A 377 -6.63 2.61 -19.19
CA GLY A 377 -7.50 2.32 -18.05
C GLY A 377 -7.57 0.82 -17.71
N GLY A 378 -8.54 0.44 -16.86
CA GLY A 378 -8.73 -0.94 -16.40
C GLY A 378 -8.82 -2.00 -17.52
N SER A 379 -9.53 -1.72 -18.62
CA SER A 379 -9.64 -2.68 -19.74
C SER A 379 -8.30 -3.00 -20.40
N VAL A 380 -7.41 -2.02 -20.54
CA VAL A 380 -6.07 -2.23 -21.10
C VAL A 380 -5.23 -3.09 -20.15
N MET A 381 -5.25 -2.75 -18.85
CA MET A 381 -4.47 -3.48 -17.84
C MET A 381 -4.97 -4.91 -17.65
N ASP A 382 -6.28 -5.12 -17.61
CA ASP A 382 -6.87 -6.44 -17.51
C ASP A 382 -6.56 -7.28 -18.75
N THR A 383 -6.63 -6.69 -19.94
CA THR A 383 -6.20 -7.35 -21.18
C THR A 383 -4.71 -7.72 -21.11
N ALA A 384 -3.83 -6.82 -20.66
CA ALA A 384 -2.40 -7.12 -20.50
C ALA A 384 -2.16 -8.26 -19.50
N LYS A 385 -2.86 -8.28 -18.36
CA LYS A 385 -2.84 -9.37 -17.37
C LYS A 385 -3.29 -10.69 -18.01
N GLY A 386 -4.38 -10.68 -18.78
CA GLY A 386 -4.88 -11.85 -19.51
C GLY A 386 -3.89 -12.41 -20.53
N VAL A 387 -3.27 -11.53 -21.33
CA VAL A 387 -2.19 -11.90 -22.26
C VAL A 387 -1.00 -12.48 -21.50
N ASN A 388 -0.65 -11.88 -20.36
CA ASN A 388 0.45 -12.32 -19.54
C ASN A 388 0.25 -13.75 -19.00
N ILE A 389 -0.97 -14.09 -18.56
CA ILE A 389 -1.33 -15.47 -18.21
C ILE A 389 -1.07 -16.40 -19.42
N VAL A 390 -1.62 -16.06 -20.59
CA VAL A 390 -1.51 -16.90 -21.80
C VAL A 390 -0.07 -17.16 -22.22
N VAL A 391 0.81 -16.16 -22.18
CA VAL A 391 2.20 -16.32 -22.61
C VAL A 391 3.09 -16.94 -21.53
N SER A 392 2.81 -16.70 -20.25
CA SER A 392 3.62 -17.22 -19.14
C SER A 392 3.35 -18.70 -18.89
N GLU A 393 2.07 -19.07 -18.91
CA GLU A 393 1.61 -20.44 -18.66
C GLU A 393 1.57 -21.29 -19.94
N ASN A 394 1.91 -20.71 -21.09
CA ASN A 394 1.73 -21.33 -22.41
C ASN A 394 0.30 -21.88 -22.62
N ALA A 395 -0.69 -21.14 -22.12
CA ALA A 395 -2.07 -21.57 -22.10
C ALA A 395 -2.67 -21.58 -23.52
N ARG A 396 -3.41 -22.65 -23.84
CA ARG A 396 -4.25 -22.72 -25.05
C ARG A 396 -5.63 -22.10 -24.82
N ASP A 397 -6.12 -22.20 -23.58
CA ASP A 397 -7.40 -21.66 -23.16
C ASP A 397 -7.21 -20.86 -21.87
N LEU A 398 -7.58 -19.58 -21.92
CA LEU A 398 -7.50 -18.70 -20.76
C LEU A 398 -8.49 -19.14 -19.67
N MET A 399 -9.61 -19.79 -20.02
CA MET A 399 -10.63 -20.22 -19.05
C MET A 399 -10.13 -21.18 -17.99
N ALA A 400 -9.09 -21.95 -18.30
CA ALA A 400 -8.44 -22.85 -17.34
C ALA A 400 -7.87 -22.12 -16.12
N TYR A 401 -7.71 -20.80 -16.20
CA TYR A 401 -7.16 -19.94 -15.16
C TYR A 401 -8.22 -19.06 -14.48
N SER A 402 -9.50 -19.20 -14.83
CA SER A 402 -10.59 -18.41 -14.23
C SER A 402 -10.81 -18.78 -12.76
N GLY A 403 -11.27 -17.81 -11.97
CA GLY A 403 -11.49 -17.95 -10.54
C GLY A 403 -10.27 -17.60 -9.69
N VAL A 404 -10.27 -18.08 -8.44
CA VAL A 404 -9.26 -17.77 -7.42
C VAL A 404 -8.21 -18.88 -7.37
N GLY A 405 -6.92 -18.52 -7.43
CA GLY A 405 -5.81 -19.45 -7.15
C GLY A 405 -5.49 -20.46 -8.26
N ALA A 406 -6.07 -20.30 -9.46
CA ALA A 406 -5.76 -21.15 -10.62
C ALA A 406 -4.37 -20.86 -11.22
N ILE A 407 -3.88 -19.62 -11.07
CA ILE A 407 -2.54 -19.20 -11.51
C ILE A 407 -1.54 -19.50 -10.38
N ARG A 408 -0.56 -20.36 -10.66
CA ARG A 408 0.36 -20.92 -9.65
C ARG A 408 1.83 -20.55 -9.87
N SER A 409 2.12 -19.78 -10.90
CA SER A 409 3.48 -19.39 -11.24
C SER A 409 3.59 -17.89 -11.48
N ARG A 410 4.81 -17.36 -11.30
CA ARG A 410 5.10 -15.95 -11.55
C ARG A 410 4.96 -15.66 -13.05
N LEU A 411 4.23 -14.61 -13.38
CA LEU A 411 4.02 -14.15 -14.75
C LEU A 411 5.22 -13.32 -15.25
N ARG A 412 5.22 -12.97 -16.55
CA ARG A 412 6.25 -12.08 -17.12
C ARG A 412 6.17 -10.68 -16.51
N PRO A 413 7.28 -9.91 -16.51
CA PRO A 413 7.29 -8.54 -16.01
C PRO A 413 6.18 -7.68 -16.62
N LEU A 414 5.40 -7.01 -15.76
CA LEU A 414 4.34 -6.09 -16.18
C LEU A 414 4.48 -4.73 -15.47
N ILE A 415 4.64 -3.68 -16.27
CA ILE A 415 4.57 -2.28 -15.80
C ILE A 415 3.25 -1.67 -16.23
N ALA A 416 2.49 -1.13 -15.29
CA ALA A 416 1.20 -0.48 -15.53
C ALA A 416 1.33 1.05 -15.44
N VAL A 417 0.80 1.75 -16.45
CA VAL A 417 0.79 3.20 -16.57
C VAL A 417 -0.67 3.66 -16.72
N PRO A 418 -1.38 3.96 -15.62
CA PRO A 418 -2.78 4.35 -15.68
C PRO A 418 -2.98 5.68 -16.39
N THR A 419 -3.96 5.72 -17.30
CA THR A 419 -4.42 6.95 -17.98
C THR A 419 -5.76 7.45 -17.45
N THR A 420 -6.29 6.79 -16.42
CA THR A 420 -7.53 7.12 -15.73
C THR A 420 -7.32 7.03 -14.22
N SER A 421 -8.00 7.86 -13.44
CA SER A 421 -7.96 7.83 -11.98
C SER A 421 -9.24 7.20 -11.43
N GLY A 422 -9.43 5.89 -11.63
CA GLY A 422 -10.62 5.17 -11.16
C GLY A 422 -10.35 3.75 -10.68
N THR A 423 -10.11 2.84 -11.62
CA THR A 423 -10.16 1.39 -11.37
C THR A 423 -9.10 0.85 -10.41
N GLY A 424 -7.96 1.53 -10.28
CA GLY A 424 -6.82 1.05 -9.50
C GLY A 424 -6.22 -0.28 -10.00
N SER A 425 -6.54 -0.70 -11.24
CA SER A 425 -6.12 -2.02 -11.77
C SER A 425 -4.58 -2.19 -11.81
N GLU A 426 -3.83 -1.08 -11.80
CA GLU A 426 -2.38 -1.08 -11.69
C GLU A 426 -1.83 -1.66 -10.37
N VAL A 427 -2.68 -1.85 -9.36
CA VAL A 427 -2.33 -2.39 -8.03
C VAL A 427 -3.30 -3.47 -7.54
N THR A 428 -4.10 -4.06 -8.44
CA THR A 428 -5.05 -5.13 -8.08
C THR A 428 -4.56 -6.52 -8.49
N GLN A 429 -4.96 -7.51 -7.69
CA GLN A 429 -4.74 -8.95 -7.95
C GLN A 429 -5.78 -9.58 -8.88
N ALA A 430 -6.68 -8.75 -9.43
CA ALA A 430 -7.78 -9.18 -10.28
C ALA A 430 -7.55 -8.75 -11.73
N ALA A 431 -8.07 -9.54 -12.66
CA ALA A 431 -8.33 -9.14 -14.03
C ALA A 431 -9.74 -9.59 -14.42
N VAL A 432 -10.48 -8.73 -15.11
CA VAL A 432 -11.81 -9.04 -15.63
C VAL A 432 -11.77 -9.00 -17.15
N ILE A 433 -12.03 -10.14 -17.78
CA ILE A 433 -12.10 -10.28 -19.24
C ILE A 433 -13.54 -10.57 -19.64
N LYS A 434 -14.07 -9.92 -20.68
CA LYS A 434 -15.41 -10.20 -21.20
C LYS A 434 -15.35 -11.21 -22.34
N ASP A 435 -16.26 -12.17 -22.33
CA ASP A 435 -16.56 -12.99 -23.50
C ASP A 435 -17.72 -12.31 -24.24
N HIS A 436 -17.41 -11.59 -25.32
CA HIS A 436 -18.41 -10.87 -26.10
C HIS A 436 -19.35 -11.80 -26.88
N GLU A 437 -18.97 -13.06 -27.12
CA GLU A 437 -19.85 -14.03 -27.79
C GLU A 437 -20.85 -14.64 -26.83
N LYS A 438 -20.45 -14.87 -25.58
CA LYS A 438 -21.30 -15.49 -24.55
C LYS A 438 -21.91 -14.50 -23.56
N HIS A 439 -21.60 -13.21 -23.69
CA HIS A 439 -22.14 -12.11 -22.89
C HIS A 439 -21.94 -12.23 -21.37
N TYR A 440 -20.81 -12.79 -20.92
CA TYR A 440 -20.45 -12.79 -19.49
C TYR A 440 -19.00 -12.34 -19.25
N LYS A 441 -18.74 -11.88 -18.02
CA LYS A 441 -17.41 -11.45 -17.56
C LYS A 441 -16.75 -12.57 -16.76
N MET A 442 -15.47 -12.78 -16.98
CA MET A 442 -14.64 -13.80 -16.33
C MET A 442 -13.66 -13.10 -15.41
N ALA A 443 -13.66 -13.47 -14.13
CA ALA A 443 -12.73 -12.96 -13.15
C ALA A 443 -11.55 -13.92 -12.97
N PHE A 444 -10.35 -13.35 -12.96
CA PHE A 444 -9.09 -14.04 -12.67
C PHE A 444 -8.51 -13.38 -11.42
N ILE A 445 -8.28 -14.15 -10.36
CA ILE A 445 -7.80 -13.61 -9.08
C ILE A 445 -6.56 -14.38 -8.65
N SER A 446 -5.43 -13.69 -8.60
CA SER A 446 -4.16 -14.25 -8.14
C SER A 446 -3.18 -13.15 -7.72
N PRO A 447 -2.40 -13.38 -6.66
CA PRO A 447 -1.22 -12.56 -6.31
C PRO A 447 -0.29 -12.29 -7.49
N PHE A 448 -0.17 -13.24 -8.42
CA PHE A 448 0.71 -13.12 -9.59
C PHE A 448 0.20 -12.18 -10.69
N LEU A 449 -1.03 -11.67 -10.57
CA LEU A 449 -1.59 -10.67 -11.49
C LEU A 449 -1.25 -9.23 -11.11
N LEU A 450 -0.71 -9.00 -9.91
CA LEU A 450 -0.20 -7.70 -9.52
C LEU A 450 0.91 -7.27 -10.50
N PRO A 451 0.81 -6.08 -11.09
CA PRO A 451 1.92 -5.51 -11.85
C PRO A 451 3.18 -5.41 -10.98
N ASP A 452 4.35 -5.64 -11.57
CA ASP A 452 5.64 -5.47 -10.89
C ASP A 452 5.88 -3.99 -10.55
N ALA A 453 5.34 -3.07 -11.37
CA ALA A 453 5.31 -1.66 -11.06
C ALA A 453 4.06 -0.93 -11.59
N ALA A 454 3.56 0.02 -10.82
CA ALA A 454 2.60 1.04 -11.21
C ALA A 454 3.31 2.39 -11.31
N VAL A 455 3.17 3.09 -12.45
CA VAL A 455 3.83 4.37 -12.71
C VAL A 455 2.76 5.46 -12.88
N LEU A 456 2.59 6.28 -11.85
CA LEU A 456 1.59 7.35 -11.76
C LEU A 456 2.22 8.68 -12.15
N ASP A 457 1.95 9.14 -13.36
CA ASP A 457 2.44 10.41 -13.89
C ASP A 457 1.27 11.31 -14.33
N PRO A 458 1.21 12.58 -13.90
CA PRO A 458 0.08 13.46 -14.24
C PRO A 458 -0.06 13.68 -15.74
N ARG A 459 1.02 13.58 -16.54
CA ARG A 459 0.96 13.72 -18.00
C ARG A 459 0.01 12.72 -18.64
N MET A 460 -0.22 11.58 -17.99
CA MET A 460 -1.06 10.50 -18.50
C MET A 460 -2.57 10.71 -18.31
N THR A 461 -2.98 11.73 -17.55
CA THR A 461 -4.40 12.03 -17.28
C THR A 461 -4.82 13.44 -17.68
N LEU A 462 -3.91 14.29 -18.14
CA LEU A 462 -4.20 15.68 -18.53
C LEU A 462 -5.21 15.79 -19.69
N THR A 463 -5.19 14.84 -20.63
CA THR A 463 -6.08 14.80 -21.80
C THR A 463 -7.43 14.15 -21.51
N LEU A 464 -7.67 13.67 -20.27
CA LEU A 464 -8.87 12.96 -19.92
C LEU A 464 -10.09 13.91 -19.90
N PRO A 465 -11.18 13.61 -20.64
CA PRO A 465 -12.37 14.46 -20.67
C PRO A 465 -12.96 14.68 -19.27
N PRO A 466 -13.57 15.85 -18.98
CA PRO A 466 -14.16 16.14 -17.68
C PRO A 466 -15.17 15.09 -17.21
N ALA A 467 -16.09 14.65 -18.07
CA ALA A 467 -17.07 13.62 -17.73
C ALA A 467 -16.42 12.29 -17.31
N VAL A 468 -15.39 11.86 -18.05
CA VAL A 468 -14.65 10.63 -17.71
C VAL A 468 -13.86 10.82 -16.42
N THR A 469 -13.27 12.00 -16.20
CA THR A 469 -12.56 12.34 -14.95
C THR A 469 -13.49 12.23 -13.74
N ALA A 470 -14.70 12.79 -13.83
CA ALA A 470 -15.72 12.72 -12.79
C ALA A 470 -16.13 11.26 -12.52
N GLN A 471 -16.46 10.51 -13.57
CA GLN A 471 -16.90 9.11 -13.46
C GLN A 471 -15.83 8.21 -12.86
N THR A 472 -14.57 8.34 -13.29
CA THR A 472 -13.48 7.51 -12.76
C THR A 472 -13.13 7.91 -11.32
N ALA A 473 -13.13 9.20 -10.98
CA ALA A 473 -12.84 9.60 -9.61
C ALA A 473 -13.96 9.19 -8.63
N MET A 474 -15.22 9.18 -9.08
CA MET A 474 -16.34 8.63 -8.30
C MET A 474 -16.24 7.11 -8.14
N ASP A 475 -15.76 6.39 -9.16
CA ASP A 475 -15.43 4.97 -9.07
C ASP A 475 -14.35 4.71 -7.99
N ALA A 476 -13.24 5.45 -8.00
CA ALA A 476 -12.23 5.39 -6.94
C ALA A 476 -12.79 5.73 -5.55
N LEU A 477 -13.71 6.70 -5.46
CA LEU A 477 -14.36 7.05 -4.20
C LEU A 477 -15.22 5.89 -3.68
N THR A 478 -15.99 5.25 -4.56
CA THR A 478 -16.78 4.07 -4.24
C THR A 478 -15.89 2.92 -3.77
N HIS A 479 -14.80 2.62 -4.48
CA HIS A 479 -13.83 1.61 -4.05
C HIS A 479 -13.35 1.87 -2.61
N ALA A 480 -12.93 3.10 -2.31
CA ALA A 480 -12.43 3.45 -0.99
C ALA A 480 -13.51 3.37 0.10
N MET A 481 -14.71 3.90 -0.17
CA MET A 481 -15.81 3.89 0.80
C MET A 481 -16.31 2.47 1.07
N GLU A 482 -16.50 1.65 0.02
CA GLU A 482 -16.93 0.27 0.20
C GLU A 482 -15.86 -0.60 0.87
N ALA A 483 -14.58 -0.43 0.51
CA ALA A 483 -13.48 -1.11 1.22
C ALA A 483 -13.47 -0.76 2.72
N TYR A 484 -13.84 0.47 3.09
CA TYR A 484 -13.92 0.91 4.48
C TYR A 484 -15.16 0.40 5.23
N THR A 485 -16.24 0.05 4.53
CA THR A 485 -17.51 -0.34 5.14
C THR A 485 -17.89 -1.81 4.98
N CYS A 486 -17.22 -2.56 4.10
CA CYS A 486 -17.51 -3.97 3.81
C CYS A 486 -17.09 -4.95 4.93
N LEU A 487 -17.48 -6.22 4.79
CA LEU A 487 -17.21 -7.28 5.76
C LEU A 487 -15.74 -7.71 5.85
N ALA A 488 -14.97 -7.55 4.77
CA ALA A 488 -13.54 -7.91 4.71
C ALA A 488 -12.60 -6.70 4.94
N LYS A 489 -13.14 -5.59 5.48
CA LYS A 489 -12.34 -4.43 5.90
C LYS A 489 -11.23 -4.86 6.88
N ASN A 490 -10.08 -4.22 6.78
CA ASN A 490 -8.95 -4.45 7.69
C ASN A 490 -8.16 -3.16 7.92
N PRO A 491 -7.39 -3.05 9.03
CA PRO A 491 -6.76 -1.79 9.41
C PRO A 491 -5.82 -1.18 8.37
N LEU A 492 -5.17 -2.02 7.54
CA LEU A 492 -4.31 -1.53 6.46
C LEU A 492 -5.15 -0.95 5.33
N SER A 493 -6.13 -1.70 4.83
CA SER A 493 -7.05 -1.23 3.79
C SER A 493 -7.81 0.02 4.23
N ASP A 494 -8.14 0.12 5.52
CA ASP A 494 -8.75 1.30 6.13
C ASP A 494 -7.88 2.55 6.04
N ALA A 495 -6.57 2.42 6.28
CA ALA A 495 -5.63 3.52 6.15
C ALA A 495 -5.54 3.99 4.69
N PHE A 496 -5.47 3.06 3.73
CA PHE A 496 -5.46 3.35 2.30
C PHE A 496 -6.77 4.02 1.85
N ALA A 497 -7.92 3.46 2.25
CA ALA A 497 -9.25 3.98 1.92
C ALA A 497 -9.46 5.40 2.46
N ARG A 498 -9.11 5.68 3.72
CA ARG A 498 -9.25 7.02 4.30
C ARG A 498 -8.38 8.05 3.58
N ALA A 499 -7.15 7.69 3.21
CA ALA A 499 -6.27 8.55 2.45
C ALA A 499 -6.81 8.82 1.04
N ALA A 500 -7.37 7.80 0.38
CA ALA A 500 -8.02 7.95 -0.93
C ALA A 500 -9.24 8.89 -0.86
N VAL A 501 -10.13 8.69 0.12
CA VAL A 501 -11.31 9.56 0.35
C VAL A 501 -10.87 11.01 0.57
N ALA A 502 -9.80 11.23 1.35
CA ALA A 502 -9.27 12.56 1.62
C ALA A 502 -8.71 13.26 0.38
N LEU A 503 -7.95 12.54 -0.45
CA LEU A 503 -7.42 13.10 -1.69
C LEU A 503 -8.53 13.40 -2.69
N ILE A 504 -9.52 12.51 -2.86
CA ILE A 504 -10.64 12.74 -3.77
C ILE A 504 -11.48 13.92 -3.31
N GLY A 505 -11.88 13.96 -2.03
CA GLY A 505 -12.68 15.05 -1.47
C GLY A 505 -12.01 16.41 -1.62
N ARG A 506 -10.67 16.45 -1.54
CA ARG A 506 -9.89 17.69 -1.70
C ARG A 506 -9.66 18.11 -3.15
N HIS A 507 -9.43 17.17 -4.07
CA HIS A 507 -8.87 17.48 -5.40
C HIS A 507 -9.84 17.29 -6.57
N LEU A 508 -10.88 16.49 -6.45
CA LEU A 508 -11.76 16.18 -7.58
C LEU A 508 -12.44 17.43 -8.16
N LEU A 509 -13.14 18.20 -7.33
CA LEU A 509 -13.85 19.38 -7.82
C LEU A 509 -12.89 20.49 -8.32
N PRO A 510 -11.75 20.78 -7.66
CA PRO A 510 -10.71 21.64 -8.23
C PRO A 510 -10.21 21.21 -9.62
N VAL A 511 -9.92 19.91 -9.82
CA VAL A 511 -9.49 19.39 -11.14
C VAL A 511 -10.58 19.57 -12.19
N MET A 512 -11.85 19.39 -11.82
CA MET A 512 -12.96 19.63 -12.75
C MET A 512 -13.06 21.10 -13.20
N ARG A 513 -12.71 22.04 -12.32
CA ARG A 513 -12.68 23.49 -12.64
C ARG A 513 -11.43 23.89 -13.42
N ASN A 514 -10.30 23.21 -13.18
CA ASN A 514 -9.05 23.41 -13.91
C ASN A 514 -8.47 22.05 -14.36
N PRO A 515 -8.92 21.51 -15.51
CA PRO A 515 -8.49 20.19 -15.99
C PRO A 515 -6.98 20.06 -16.25
N ALA A 516 -6.27 21.18 -16.39
CA ALA A 516 -4.83 21.25 -16.59
C ALA A 516 -4.03 21.27 -15.28
N ASP A 517 -4.68 21.21 -14.10
CA ASP A 517 -4.01 21.11 -12.80
C ASP A 517 -3.27 19.78 -12.66
N GLY A 518 -2.00 19.74 -13.05
CA GLY A 518 -1.15 18.55 -12.96
C GLY A 518 -0.99 18.01 -11.53
N THR A 519 -0.99 18.89 -10.52
CA THR A 519 -0.88 18.47 -9.11
C THR A 519 -2.18 17.79 -8.65
N GLY A 520 -3.33 18.38 -8.98
CA GLY A 520 -4.63 17.77 -8.72
C GLY A 520 -4.81 16.45 -9.46
N ARG A 521 -4.39 16.37 -10.73
CA ARG A 521 -4.40 15.14 -11.54
C ARG A 521 -3.55 14.03 -10.91
N LEU A 522 -2.33 14.35 -10.45
CA LEU A 522 -1.48 13.41 -9.72
C LEU A 522 -2.14 12.98 -8.40
N ALA A 523 -2.74 13.91 -7.66
CA ALA A 523 -3.44 13.59 -6.41
C ALA A 523 -4.61 12.60 -6.64
N LEU A 524 -5.40 12.77 -7.72
CA LEU A 524 -6.45 11.83 -8.08
C LEU A 524 -5.89 10.47 -8.53
N ALA A 525 -4.80 10.45 -9.28
CA ALA A 525 -4.13 9.19 -9.66
C ALA A 525 -3.64 8.43 -8.43
N ILE A 526 -2.99 9.12 -7.48
CA ILE A 526 -2.60 8.53 -6.19
C ILE A 526 -3.83 8.06 -5.41
N ALA A 527 -4.91 8.85 -5.37
CA ALA A 527 -6.12 8.46 -4.66
C ALA A 527 -6.76 7.19 -5.23
N SER A 528 -6.85 7.07 -6.56
CA SER A 528 -7.32 5.86 -7.23
C SER A 528 -6.42 4.66 -6.96
N ASN A 529 -5.10 4.87 -6.95
CA ASN A 529 -4.15 3.82 -6.59
C ASN A 529 -4.34 3.33 -5.14
N LEU A 530 -4.45 4.25 -4.18
CA LEU A 530 -4.72 3.92 -2.78
C LEU A 530 -6.07 3.20 -2.62
N ALA A 531 -7.12 3.64 -3.31
CA ALA A 531 -8.40 2.95 -3.35
C ALA A 531 -8.26 1.53 -3.92
N GLY A 532 -7.49 1.37 -5.00
CA GLY A 532 -7.11 0.10 -5.61
C GLY A 532 -6.45 -0.87 -4.63
N VAL A 533 -5.44 -0.38 -3.90
CA VAL A 533 -4.76 -1.15 -2.84
C VAL A 533 -5.75 -1.57 -1.74
N ALA A 534 -6.67 -0.67 -1.33
CA ALA A 534 -7.65 -0.98 -0.30
C ALA A 534 -8.64 -2.07 -0.74
N PHE A 535 -9.34 -1.88 -1.86
CA PHE A 535 -10.38 -2.82 -2.28
C PHE A 535 -9.80 -4.15 -2.78
N SER A 536 -8.57 -4.18 -3.33
CA SER A 536 -7.94 -5.45 -3.69
C SER A 536 -7.68 -6.35 -2.48
N ASN A 537 -7.73 -5.82 -1.25
CA ASN A 537 -7.48 -6.55 0.00
C ASN A 537 -8.70 -6.61 0.94
N SER A 538 -9.72 -5.78 0.72
CA SER A 538 -10.96 -5.77 1.49
C SER A 538 -12.21 -6.06 0.68
N MET A 539 -12.11 -6.18 -0.65
CA MET A 539 -13.23 -6.27 -1.58
C MET A 539 -14.12 -5.02 -1.54
N VAL A 540 -15.31 -5.13 -2.15
CA VAL A 540 -16.32 -4.07 -2.36
C VAL A 540 -17.70 -4.61 -1.97
N GLY A 541 -18.76 -3.79 -2.03
CA GLY A 541 -20.09 -4.14 -1.51
C GLY A 541 -21.22 -4.00 -2.52
N MET A 542 -22.39 -3.59 -2.03
CA MET A 542 -23.62 -3.52 -2.83
C MET A 542 -23.53 -2.56 -4.03
N VAL A 543 -22.73 -1.49 -3.95
CA VAL A 543 -22.64 -0.49 -5.01
C VAL A 543 -21.98 -1.12 -6.23
N HIS A 544 -20.85 -1.81 -6.04
CA HIS A 544 -20.21 -2.59 -7.11
C HIS A 544 -21.09 -3.74 -7.60
N CYS A 545 -21.71 -4.50 -6.69
CA CYS A 545 -22.64 -5.58 -7.04
C CYS A 545 -23.75 -5.10 -8.01
N LEU A 546 -24.47 -4.05 -7.63
CA LEU A 546 -25.53 -3.47 -8.46
C LEU A 546 -24.99 -2.81 -9.72
N GLY A 547 -23.82 -2.19 -9.67
CA GLY A 547 -23.25 -1.52 -10.83
C GLY A 547 -22.67 -2.48 -11.87
N HIS A 548 -22.09 -3.61 -11.47
CA HIS A 548 -21.72 -4.70 -12.38
C HIS A 548 -22.96 -5.25 -13.07
N ALA A 549 -24.01 -5.53 -12.31
CA ALA A 549 -25.29 -6.00 -12.85
C ALA A 549 -25.91 -4.99 -13.83
N THR A 550 -25.92 -3.71 -13.46
CA THR A 550 -26.43 -2.62 -14.30
C THR A 550 -25.61 -2.47 -15.58
N GLY A 551 -24.28 -2.52 -15.49
CA GLY A 551 -23.39 -2.46 -16.65
C GLY A 551 -23.54 -3.68 -17.57
N SER A 552 -23.71 -4.87 -16.99
CA SER A 552 -23.90 -6.12 -17.74
C SER A 552 -25.24 -6.14 -18.49
N ALA A 553 -26.34 -5.83 -17.79
CA ALA A 553 -27.66 -5.80 -18.40
C ALA A 553 -27.78 -4.63 -19.38
N CYS A 554 -27.46 -3.41 -18.95
CA CYS A 554 -27.82 -2.19 -19.67
C CYS A 554 -26.69 -1.56 -20.49
N GLY A 555 -25.47 -2.09 -20.44
CA GLY A 555 -24.32 -1.52 -21.18
C GLY A 555 -23.86 -0.16 -20.65
N VAL A 556 -24.23 0.18 -19.42
CA VAL A 556 -23.91 1.47 -18.79
C VAL A 556 -22.43 1.48 -18.36
N PRO A 557 -21.69 2.59 -18.58
CA PRO A 557 -20.31 2.70 -18.14
C PRO A 557 -20.15 2.49 -16.63
N HIS A 558 -19.13 1.75 -16.22
CA HIS A 558 -18.92 1.34 -14.82
C HIS A 558 -18.89 2.52 -13.83
N GLY A 559 -18.09 3.55 -14.11
CA GLY A 559 -17.99 4.72 -13.22
C GLY A 559 -19.29 5.54 -13.13
N VAL A 560 -20.15 5.50 -14.16
CA VAL A 560 -21.49 6.09 -14.09
C VAL A 560 -22.37 5.34 -13.10
N CYS A 561 -22.36 4.00 -13.16
CA CYS A 561 -23.08 3.17 -12.18
C CYS A 561 -22.60 3.48 -10.75
N MET A 562 -21.28 3.49 -10.53
CA MET A 562 -20.70 3.76 -9.22
C MET A 562 -21.10 5.14 -8.68
N ALA A 563 -20.99 6.18 -9.50
CA ALA A 563 -21.34 7.54 -9.11
C ALA A 563 -22.81 7.66 -8.68
N ILE A 564 -23.74 7.12 -9.48
CA ILE A 564 -25.17 7.20 -9.20
C ILE A 564 -25.53 6.38 -7.94
N LEU A 565 -25.01 5.15 -7.82
CA LEU A 565 -25.44 4.19 -6.80
C LEU A 565 -24.78 4.43 -5.44
N LEU A 566 -23.58 5.01 -5.37
CA LEU A 566 -22.83 5.21 -4.12
C LEU A 566 -23.64 5.82 -2.97
N PRO A 567 -24.29 7.00 -3.11
CA PRO A 567 -25.01 7.58 -1.99
C PRO A 567 -26.18 6.72 -1.51
N TYR A 568 -26.82 5.95 -2.40
CA TYR A 568 -27.92 5.07 -2.03
C TYR A 568 -27.42 3.80 -1.35
N GLY A 569 -26.30 3.24 -1.79
CA GLY A 569 -25.70 2.08 -1.13
C GLY A 569 -25.18 2.40 0.27
N LEU A 570 -24.55 3.57 0.45
CA LEU A 570 -24.16 4.05 1.77
C LEU A 570 -25.38 4.24 2.68
N GLU A 571 -26.44 4.87 2.18
CA GLU A 571 -27.68 5.11 2.93
C GLU A 571 -28.36 3.81 3.36
N TYR A 572 -28.49 2.86 2.43
CA TYR A 572 -29.08 1.54 2.69
C TYR A 572 -28.33 0.79 3.79
N ASN A 573 -27.00 0.86 3.79
CA ASN A 573 -26.16 0.15 4.76
C ASN A 573 -26.00 0.89 6.10
N LEU A 574 -26.58 2.07 6.32
CA LEU A 574 -26.34 2.88 7.53
C LEU A 574 -26.74 2.16 8.83
N HIS A 575 -27.75 1.30 8.82
CA HIS A 575 -28.17 0.53 10.00
C HIS A 575 -27.11 -0.48 10.46
N LYS A 576 -26.22 -0.95 9.56
CA LYS A 576 -25.08 -1.83 9.88
C LYS A 576 -23.76 -1.07 10.00
N THR A 577 -23.57 -0.06 9.16
CA THR A 577 -22.27 0.57 8.92
C THR A 577 -22.20 2.02 9.36
N GLY A 578 -23.28 2.59 9.91
CA GLY A 578 -23.38 4.03 10.22
C GLY A 578 -22.20 4.58 11.02
N ARG A 579 -21.65 3.79 11.96
CA ARG A 579 -20.43 4.15 12.70
C ARG A 579 -19.21 4.35 11.77
N TRP A 580 -18.99 3.44 10.84
CA TRP A 580 -17.84 3.49 9.92
C TRP A 580 -18.06 4.56 8.85
N THR A 581 -19.29 4.71 8.36
CA THR A 581 -19.66 5.79 7.45
C THR A 581 -19.46 7.17 8.11
N ALA A 582 -19.75 7.32 9.40
CA ALA A 582 -19.49 8.56 10.14
C ALA A 582 -17.99 8.92 10.21
N GLU A 583 -17.11 7.94 10.34
CA GLU A 583 -15.65 8.15 10.38
C GLU A 583 -15.08 8.70 9.07
N LEU A 584 -15.78 8.48 7.94
CA LEU A 584 -15.39 8.99 6.62
C LEU A 584 -15.67 10.49 6.46
N LEU A 585 -16.38 11.14 7.38
CA LEU A 585 -16.66 12.58 7.28
C LEU A 585 -15.39 13.42 7.35
N LEU A 586 -14.49 13.10 8.29
CA LEU A 586 -13.23 13.82 8.47
C LEU A 586 -12.36 13.78 7.20
N PRO A 587 -12.03 12.60 6.62
CA PRO A 587 -11.27 12.57 5.38
C PRO A 587 -12.04 13.24 4.23
N LEU A 588 -13.35 13.00 4.08
CA LEU A 588 -14.10 13.53 2.93
C LEU A 588 -14.22 15.07 2.92
N ALA A 589 -14.45 15.67 4.09
CA ALA A 589 -14.88 17.08 4.21
C ALA A 589 -13.94 17.95 5.06
N GLY A 590 -12.93 17.35 5.68
CA GLY A 590 -11.99 18.04 6.56
C GLY A 590 -12.54 18.31 7.97
N ARG A 591 -11.65 18.86 8.82
CA ARG A 591 -11.89 19.03 10.26
C ARG A 591 -13.05 19.99 10.56
N VAL A 592 -13.12 21.11 9.85
CA VAL A 592 -14.14 22.15 10.08
C VAL A 592 -15.56 21.58 9.95
N VAL A 593 -15.83 20.80 8.90
CA VAL A 593 -17.15 20.19 8.68
C VAL A 593 -17.42 19.08 9.70
N CYS A 594 -16.40 18.29 10.04
CA CYS A 594 -16.52 17.20 11.01
C CYS A 594 -16.84 17.70 12.43
N ASP A 595 -16.18 18.76 12.88
CA ASP A 595 -16.38 19.35 14.21
C ASP A 595 -17.73 20.09 14.31
N ALA A 596 -18.17 20.71 13.22
CA ALA A 596 -19.48 21.35 13.15
C ALA A 596 -20.65 20.36 13.05
N THR A 597 -20.38 19.06 12.83
CA THR A 597 -21.42 18.03 12.67
C THR A 597 -21.49 17.15 13.92
N PRO A 598 -22.64 17.11 14.64
CA PRO A 598 -22.84 16.23 15.79
C PRO A 598 -22.56 14.76 15.44
N PRO A 599 -21.92 13.97 16.32
CA PRO A 599 -21.52 12.58 16.05
C PRO A 599 -22.62 11.72 15.40
N GLU A 600 -23.85 11.79 15.91
CA GLU A 600 -25.02 11.06 15.43
C GLU A 600 -25.48 11.46 14.01
N ALA A 601 -25.15 12.69 13.58
CA ALA A 601 -25.50 13.20 12.25
C ALA A 601 -24.39 12.97 11.20
N ARG A 602 -23.18 12.54 11.62
CA ARG A 602 -22.00 12.45 10.73
C ARG A 602 -22.21 11.48 9.57
N ALA A 603 -22.81 10.31 9.81
CA ALA A 603 -23.04 9.32 8.77
C ALA A 603 -23.99 9.83 7.68
N ALA A 604 -25.12 10.43 8.08
CA ALA A 604 -26.07 11.07 7.17
C ALA A 604 -25.42 12.25 6.42
N LYS A 605 -24.54 13.01 7.10
CA LYS A 605 -23.78 14.10 6.47
C LYS A 605 -22.84 13.61 5.37
N VAL A 606 -22.18 12.46 5.54
CA VAL A 606 -21.36 11.85 4.49
C VAL A 606 -22.20 11.53 3.26
N VAL A 607 -23.35 10.86 3.43
CA VAL A 607 -24.26 10.56 2.31
C VAL A 607 -24.71 11.84 1.60
N ALA A 608 -25.08 12.87 2.36
CA ALA A 608 -25.48 14.16 1.80
C ALA A 608 -24.36 14.84 1.01
N LEU A 609 -23.11 14.76 1.49
CA LEU A 609 -21.95 15.32 0.79
C LEU A 609 -21.62 14.55 -0.49
N VAL A 610 -21.77 13.23 -0.50
CA VAL A 610 -21.60 12.44 -1.73
C VAL A 610 -22.68 12.81 -2.77
N ARG A 611 -23.93 13.02 -2.34
CA ARG A 611 -24.99 13.53 -3.22
C ARG A 611 -24.67 14.92 -3.76
N GLN A 612 -24.18 15.82 -2.89
CA GLN A 612 -23.76 17.15 -3.30
C GLN A 612 -22.59 17.09 -4.29
N LEU A 613 -21.62 16.21 -4.06
CA LEU A 613 -20.51 16.02 -4.99
C LEU A 613 -21.00 15.57 -6.37
N ASN A 614 -21.94 14.63 -6.45
CA ASN A 614 -22.58 14.26 -7.73
C ASN A 614 -23.24 15.45 -8.42
N GLN A 615 -23.90 16.33 -7.67
CA GLN A 615 -24.47 17.57 -8.21
C GLN A 615 -23.39 18.52 -8.73
N ASP A 616 -22.36 18.77 -7.93
CA ASP A 616 -21.25 19.65 -8.30
C ASP A 616 -20.50 19.14 -9.55
N LEU A 617 -20.36 17.82 -9.70
CA LEU A 617 -19.79 17.17 -10.87
C LEU A 617 -20.69 17.29 -12.10
N HIS A 618 -22.01 17.17 -11.93
CA HIS A 618 -22.98 17.43 -13.00
C HIS A 618 -22.83 18.85 -13.53
N ASP A 619 -22.78 19.83 -12.63
CA ASP A 619 -22.66 21.24 -13.01
C ASP A 619 -21.30 21.54 -13.65
N ALA A 620 -20.21 21.03 -13.07
CA ALA A 620 -18.86 21.23 -13.61
C ALA A 620 -18.62 20.51 -14.95
N SER A 621 -19.38 19.45 -15.26
CA SER A 621 -19.32 18.72 -16.53
C SER A 621 -20.38 19.17 -17.53
N GLN A 622 -21.11 20.26 -17.27
CA GLN A 622 -22.18 20.78 -18.13
C GLN A 622 -23.26 19.73 -18.43
N GLY A 623 -23.62 18.95 -17.41
CA GLY A 623 -24.67 17.94 -17.48
C GLY A 623 -24.23 16.57 -18.02
N GLN A 624 -22.95 16.39 -18.39
CA GLN A 624 -22.44 15.10 -18.89
C GLN A 624 -22.27 14.04 -17.79
N HIS A 625 -22.17 14.43 -16.52
CA HIS A 625 -22.16 13.53 -15.37
C HIS A 625 -23.59 13.26 -14.89
N PRO A 626 -24.17 12.08 -15.15
CA PRO A 626 -25.54 11.77 -14.73
C PRO A 626 -25.62 11.58 -13.21
N ARG A 627 -26.71 12.05 -12.61
CA ARG A 627 -27.00 11.96 -11.18
C ARG A 627 -27.99 10.85 -10.85
N THR A 628 -28.79 10.43 -11.84
CA THR A 628 -29.82 9.40 -11.69
C THR A 628 -29.82 8.44 -12.87
N LEU A 629 -30.34 7.22 -12.67
CA LEU A 629 -30.45 6.21 -13.73
C LEU A 629 -31.28 6.69 -14.94
N LYS A 630 -32.23 7.63 -14.74
CA LYS A 630 -33.07 8.19 -15.81
C LYS A 630 -32.31 9.14 -16.73
N GLU A 631 -31.23 9.74 -16.24
CA GLU A 631 -30.40 10.66 -17.01
C GLU A 631 -29.39 9.91 -17.91
N VAL A 632 -29.28 8.58 -17.77
CA VAL A 632 -28.37 7.76 -18.56
C VAL A 632 -29.05 7.37 -19.88
N VAL A 633 -28.56 7.95 -20.97
CA VAL A 633 -29.08 7.75 -22.32
C VAL A 633 -28.02 7.25 -23.29
N ASP A 634 -28.46 6.50 -24.30
CA ASP A 634 -27.59 6.06 -25.39
C ASP A 634 -27.29 7.23 -26.37
N ARG A 635 -26.54 6.93 -27.45
CA ARG A 635 -26.21 7.94 -28.48
C ARG A 635 -27.45 8.50 -29.20
N GLY A 636 -28.57 7.79 -29.18
CA GLY A 636 -29.85 8.18 -29.74
C GLY A 636 -30.78 8.88 -28.73
N LEU A 637 -30.28 9.22 -27.54
CA LEU A 637 -31.04 9.80 -26.43
C LEU A 637 -32.14 8.88 -25.86
N ASN A 638 -32.07 7.57 -26.12
CA ASN A 638 -32.99 6.62 -25.51
C ASN A 638 -32.51 6.27 -24.09
N PRO A 639 -33.42 6.09 -23.12
CA PRO A 639 -33.05 5.63 -21.78
C PRO A 639 -32.33 4.28 -21.84
N MET A 640 -31.12 4.19 -21.29
CA MET A 640 -30.38 2.92 -21.22
C MET A 640 -30.95 1.98 -20.16
N ILE A 641 -31.61 2.53 -19.14
CA ILE A 641 -32.05 1.82 -17.94
C ILE A 641 -33.58 2.04 -17.74
N PRO A 642 -34.42 1.54 -18.66
CA PRO A 642 -35.87 1.62 -18.49
C PRO A 642 -36.31 0.73 -17.30
N ARG A 643 -37.40 1.09 -16.61
CA ARG A 643 -37.81 0.44 -15.35
C ARG A 643 -38.08 -1.06 -15.51
N GLU A 644 -38.49 -1.45 -16.70
CA GLU A 644 -38.81 -2.82 -17.10
C GLU A 644 -37.59 -3.74 -17.04
N ARG A 645 -36.37 -3.19 -17.06
CA ARG A 645 -35.10 -3.94 -16.96
C ARG A 645 -34.58 -4.10 -15.54
N LEU A 646 -35.19 -3.47 -14.54
CA LEU A 646 -34.77 -3.63 -13.14
C LEU A 646 -34.77 -5.10 -12.68
N PRO A 647 -35.75 -5.96 -13.06
CA PRO A 647 -35.69 -7.39 -12.73
C PRO A 647 -34.46 -8.11 -13.29
N GLU A 648 -33.99 -7.74 -14.49
CA GLU A 648 -32.78 -8.32 -15.09
C GLU A 648 -31.53 -7.92 -14.29
N ILE A 649 -31.47 -6.66 -13.84
CA ILE A 649 -30.38 -6.16 -12.99
C ILE A 649 -30.36 -6.90 -11.65
N VAL A 650 -31.52 -7.09 -11.01
CA VAL A 650 -31.61 -7.84 -9.74
C VAL A 650 -31.15 -9.29 -9.93
N ALA A 651 -31.59 -9.96 -11.00
CA ALA A 651 -31.18 -11.32 -11.30
C ALA A 651 -29.66 -11.43 -11.50
N ALA A 652 -29.05 -10.48 -12.21
CA ALA A 652 -27.60 -10.44 -12.40
C ALA A 652 -26.83 -10.12 -11.11
N ALA A 653 -27.34 -9.22 -10.27
CA ALA A 653 -26.70 -8.83 -9.00
C ALA A 653 -26.58 -10.01 -8.02
N ARG A 654 -27.58 -10.91 -8.00
CA ARG A 654 -27.55 -12.13 -7.18
C ARG A 654 -26.42 -13.10 -7.55
N CYS A 655 -25.85 -12.97 -8.73
CA CYS A 655 -24.73 -13.79 -9.20
C CYS A 655 -23.37 -13.07 -9.07
N ASP A 656 -23.34 -11.83 -8.59
CA ASP A 656 -22.10 -11.06 -8.45
C ASP A 656 -21.39 -11.39 -7.14
N GLY A 657 -20.08 -11.63 -7.20
CA GLY A 657 -19.29 -12.00 -6.02
C GLY A 657 -19.17 -10.90 -4.96
N ALA A 658 -19.38 -9.63 -5.32
CA ALA A 658 -19.37 -8.52 -4.37
C ALA A 658 -20.51 -8.60 -3.33
N ILE A 659 -21.58 -9.34 -3.64
CA ILE A 659 -22.73 -9.52 -2.75
C ILE A 659 -22.32 -10.12 -1.38
N PHE A 660 -21.32 -11.01 -1.36
CA PHE A 660 -20.86 -11.71 -0.16
C PHE A 660 -20.12 -10.82 0.84
N TYR A 661 -19.65 -9.65 0.40
CA TYR A 661 -18.88 -8.73 1.22
C TYR A 661 -19.71 -7.53 1.70
N ASN A 662 -20.96 -7.42 1.25
CA ASN A 662 -21.85 -6.37 1.71
C ASN A 662 -22.25 -6.62 3.18
N PRO A 663 -22.26 -5.59 4.05
CA PRO A 663 -22.60 -5.74 5.48
C PRO A 663 -24.04 -6.15 5.75
N GLU A 664 -24.96 -5.80 4.84
CA GLU A 664 -26.33 -6.29 4.84
C GLU A 664 -26.47 -7.39 3.79
N GLU A 665 -27.09 -8.50 4.16
CA GLU A 665 -27.43 -9.56 3.20
C GLU A 665 -28.48 -9.03 2.23
N MET A 666 -28.20 -9.13 0.93
CA MET A 666 -29.07 -8.62 -0.14
C MET A 666 -29.89 -9.76 -0.74
N ASP A 667 -31.19 -9.54 -0.98
CA ASP A 667 -32.16 -10.58 -1.35
C ASP A 667 -32.57 -10.69 -2.82
#